data_AF-A0A535FBH8-F1
#
_entry.id   AF-A0A535FBH8-F1
#
_cell.length_a   1.000
_cell.length_b   1.000
_cell.length_c   1.000
_cell.angle_alpha   90.00
_cell.angle_beta   90.00
_cell.angle_gamma   90.00
#
_symmetry.space_group_name_H-M   'P 1'
#
loop_
_entity.id
_entity.type
_entity.pdbx_description
1 polymer ?
#
loop_
_entity_poly.entity_id
_entity_poly.type
_entity_poly.pdbx_seq_one_letter_code
_entity_poly.pdbx_strand_id
1 'polypeptide(L)'
;MEQRLPFHQLLKYEREQRGWSQADLAEKVGSDTKTVYRWENGKSTPRPYFRQMFAELFGKNPDELGLADEVTTADLPTHREDWGEAPLGSDFFGREQELLELTQWVLEDRCQFIAILGIGGIGKTALSTAVAKRVHHGFEHVFWRSLQNAPPLRHIVQQCLQYVSGQQRLDTSESIDEQLLLFIQYLQGHRCLLVLDNVESIMEVGQRAGQYKKNYEDYGHLFRLLGTTQHQSCVLLTSREKPKEVALQDGRSSAVRSFALGGVESHTGREMLRDQELTGSDKDWETLISRYSGNPLALKLVSEAVYGLFSGDLARFLQEGELAFGDIDELIGQQFWRLSAQEREILYWLAIEREPVSLDCVYDDLVRTTRKGVVLGTLDSLYQRFLIEIRGGTQFTLQPVIMEYVTNDLVKRACEEFCAGTTYEVWNNYAFVKAQSKDYVRESQQRLLLKSLVQQLLADFGQDGLAERLKQMLTLRRQGSWAQGGYLATNVLHGLICLGTDLRGADFSRLMIKQAYLQDVALPGVNFAQSHFVSSTFLSMFGNVHTTTWGQGQLLAMGTATGEIWIYQALQGIALKSCRGHTDGIWSLAWYPYGNMLASSSDDQTIRLWNSLTGECLKTLRDHTNRVRTVAFSPDGTLLASGSDDQTVRLWQVHTWRCLAILQGHQGRVWSVAFSPDGSVLATG
;
A
#
# COMPACT_ATOMS: atom_id res chain seq x y z
N MET A 1 -5.96 48.08 19.00
CA MET A 1 -6.26 46.82 18.28
C MET A 1 -7.61 46.33 18.79
N GLU A 2 -8.67 46.56 18.03
CA GLU A 2 -10.00 46.00 18.35
C GLU A 2 -9.91 44.47 18.27
N GLN A 3 -10.37 43.78 19.32
CA GLN A 3 -10.46 42.32 19.32
C GLN A 3 -11.48 41.90 18.26
N ARG A 4 -11.01 41.36 17.13
CA ARG A 4 -11.89 40.75 16.12
C ARG A 4 -12.53 39.49 16.70
N LEU A 5 -13.87 39.44 16.69
CA LEU A 5 -14.63 38.28 17.13
C LEU A 5 -14.47 37.13 16.11
N PRO A 6 -14.37 35.86 16.55
CA PRO A 6 -14.21 34.71 15.66
C PRO A 6 -15.49 34.43 14.84
N PHE A 7 -15.33 33.86 13.63
CA PHE A 7 -16.43 33.62 12.67
C PHE A 7 -17.67 32.97 13.27
N HIS A 8 -17.53 31.97 14.14
CA HIS A 8 -18.66 31.27 14.74
C HIS A 8 -19.55 32.20 15.60
N GLN A 9 -18.96 33.19 16.28
CA GLN A 9 -19.68 34.18 17.08
C GLN A 9 -20.33 35.23 16.19
N LEU A 10 -19.64 35.67 15.13
CA LEU A 10 -20.18 36.61 14.15
C LEU A 10 -21.35 36.00 13.35
N LEU A 11 -21.24 34.75 12.93
CA LEU A 11 -22.30 34.02 12.24
C LEU A 11 -23.55 33.89 13.10
N LYS A 12 -23.38 33.51 14.37
CA LYS A 12 -24.46 33.41 15.34
C LYS A 12 -25.12 34.77 15.59
N TYR A 13 -24.31 35.81 15.76
CA TYR A 13 -24.77 37.18 15.96
C TYR A 13 -25.58 37.69 14.76
N GLU A 14 -25.08 37.53 13.53
CA GLU A 14 -25.78 37.95 12.30
C GLU A 14 -27.08 37.18 12.07
N ARG A 15 -27.11 35.88 12.37
CA ARG A 15 -28.34 35.08 12.30
C ARG A 15 -29.39 35.56 13.30
N GLU A 16 -28.98 35.78 14.56
CA GLU A 16 -29.88 36.22 15.64
C GLU A 16 -30.41 37.63 15.41
N GLN A 17 -29.58 38.56 14.92
CA GLN A 17 -30.00 39.92 14.52
C GLN A 17 -31.08 39.91 13.43
N ARG A 18 -31.04 38.93 12.52
CA ARG A 18 -32.02 38.79 11.43
C ARG A 18 -33.22 37.92 11.81
N GLY A 19 -33.28 37.41 13.04
CA GLY A 19 -34.38 36.59 13.56
C GLY A 19 -34.52 35.22 12.90
N TRP A 20 -33.46 34.70 12.26
CA TRP A 20 -33.51 33.43 11.53
C TRP A 20 -33.28 32.23 12.46
N SER A 21 -33.99 31.13 12.25
CA SER A 21 -33.65 29.85 12.88
C SER A 21 -32.42 29.22 12.19
N GLN A 22 -31.80 28.22 12.83
CA GLN A 22 -30.70 27.47 12.21
C GLN A 22 -31.16 26.73 10.94
N ALA A 23 -32.44 26.37 10.84
CA ALA A 23 -33.02 25.77 9.64
C ALA A 23 -33.16 26.77 8.50
N ASP A 24 -33.58 28.00 8.80
CA ASP A 24 -33.72 29.05 7.78
C ASP A 24 -32.35 29.46 7.20
N LEU A 25 -31.31 29.49 8.04
CA LEU A 25 -29.95 29.76 7.58
C LEU A 25 -29.41 28.59 6.72
N ALA A 26 -29.72 27.35 7.11
CA ALA A 26 -29.31 26.17 6.36
C ALA A 26 -29.96 26.15 4.96
N GLU A 27 -31.26 26.46 4.87
CA GLU A 27 -31.98 26.52 3.59
C GLU A 27 -31.42 27.61 2.66
N LYS A 28 -31.18 28.82 3.18
CA LYS A 28 -30.67 29.94 2.36
C LYS A 28 -29.22 29.76 1.88
N VAL A 29 -28.44 28.93 2.58
CA VAL A 29 -27.04 28.63 2.26
C VAL A 29 -26.94 27.25 1.60
N GLY A 30 -28.06 26.58 1.28
CA GLY A 30 -28.04 25.26 0.64
C GLY A 30 -27.28 24.19 1.42
N SER A 31 -27.38 24.21 2.75
CA SER A 31 -26.69 23.31 3.69
C SER A 31 -27.68 22.61 4.62
N ASP A 32 -27.22 21.69 5.46
CA ASP A 32 -28.03 21.01 6.48
C ASP A 32 -27.89 21.68 7.86
N THR A 33 -28.94 21.56 8.68
CA THR A 33 -29.01 22.17 10.02
C THR A 33 -27.89 21.69 10.95
N LYS A 34 -27.42 20.44 10.80
CA LYS A 34 -26.29 19.93 11.58
C LYS A 34 -24.98 20.63 11.24
N THR A 35 -24.76 21.00 9.98
CA THR A 35 -23.56 21.72 9.56
C THR A 35 -23.56 23.17 10.03
N VAL A 36 -24.72 23.84 9.95
CA VAL A 36 -24.89 25.20 10.53
C VAL A 36 -24.65 25.19 12.04
N TYR A 37 -25.20 24.20 12.76
CA TYR A 37 -24.94 24.03 14.19
C TYR A 37 -23.45 23.83 14.50
N ARG A 38 -22.71 23.10 13.64
CA ARG A 38 -21.26 22.92 13.80
C ARG A 38 -20.48 24.21 13.56
N TRP A 39 -20.88 25.03 12.58
CA TRP A 39 -20.28 26.34 12.31
C TRP A 39 -20.48 27.31 13.48
N GLU A 40 -21.69 27.44 14.03
CA GLU A 40 -21.96 28.35 15.15
C GLU A 40 -21.27 27.97 16.46
N ASN A 41 -20.95 26.68 16.63
CA ASN A 41 -20.24 26.18 17.81
C ASN A 41 -18.73 26.02 17.58
N GLY A 42 -18.19 26.54 16.46
CA GLY A 42 -16.76 26.49 16.15
C GLY A 42 -16.19 25.08 15.92
N LYS A 43 -17.05 24.08 15.66
CA LYS A 43 -16.63 22.68 15.42
C LYS A 43 -16.18 22.44 13.97
N SER A 44 -16.54 23.33 13.06
CA SER A 44 -16.11 23.32 11.66
C SER A 44 -16.09 24.75 11.13
N THR A 45 -15.38 24.97 10.03
CA THR A 45 -15.38 26.24 9.27
C THR A 45 -16.04 26.05 7.91
N PRO A 46 -16.63 27.08 7.29
CA PRO A 46 -17.26 26.95 5.97
C PRO A 46 -16.22 26.74 4.87
N ARG A 47 -16.54 25.86 3.91
CA ARG A 47 -15.75 25.66 2.68
C ARG A 47 -15.75 26.94 1.82
N PRO A 48 -14.78 27.14 0.91
CA PRO A 48 -14.68 28.35 0.09
C PRO A 48 -15.97 28.76 -0.62
N TYR A 49 -16.70 27.79 -1.18
CA TYR A 49 -18.03 28.00 -1.79
C TYR A 49 -19.04 28.66 -0.83
N PHE A 50 -19.12 28.16 0.42
CA PHE A 50 -20.01 28.73 1.43
C PHE A 50 -19.53 30.09 1.93
N ARG A 51 -18.21 30.37 1.93
CA ARG A 51 -17.67 31.67 2.33
C ARG A 51 -18.14 32.80 1.39
N GLN A 52 -18.11 32.54 0.09
CA GLN A 52 -18.60 33.49 -0.92
C GLN A 52 -20.12 33.69 -0.79
N MET A 53 -20.86 32.60 -0.57
CA MET A 53 -22.31 32.67 -0.37
C MET A 53 -22.69 33.39 0.94
N PHE A 54 -21.91 33.25 2.02
CA PHE A 54 -22.09 34.05 3.23
C PHE A 54 -21.80 35.53 3.03
N ALA A 55 -20.77 35.87 2.24
CA ALA A 55 -20.45 37.25 1.90
C ALA A 55 -21.61 37.91 1.13
N GLU A 56 -22.19 37.22 0.15
CA GLU A 56 -23.36 37.68 -0.61
C GLU A 56 -24.62 37.78 0.28
N LEU A 57 -24.86 36.76 1.10
CA LEU A 57 -26.07 36.66 1.94
C LEU A 57 -26.08 37.69 3.08
N PHE A 58 -24.92 38.02 3.64
CA PHE A 58 -24.79 39.03 4.67
C PHE A 58 -24.46 40.43 4.12
N GLY A 59 -24.04 40.54 2.86
CA GLY A 59 -23.63 41.80 2.23
C GLY A 59 -22.34 42.37 2.83
N LYS A 60 -21.44 41.49 3.28
CA LYS A 60 -20.19 41.84 3.99
C LYS A 60 -19.00 41.14 3.37
N ASN A 61 -17.82 41.75 3.43
CA ASN A 61 -16.60 41.10 2.95
C ASN A 61 -16.24 39.88 3.84
N PRO A 62 -15.62 38.81 3.30
CA PRO A 62 -15.21 37.65 4.08
C PRO A 62 -14.35 37.99 5.30
N ASP A 63 -13.52 39.03 5.20
CA ASP A 63 -12.69 39.53 6.31
C ASP A 63 -13.51 40.10 7.48
N GLU A 64 -14.66 40.72 7.19
CA GLU A 64 -15.58 41.29 8.20
C GLU A 64 -16.38 40.20 8.93
N LEU A 65 -16.53 39.03 8.31
CA LEU A 65 -17.13 37.85 8.92
C LEU A 65 -16.12 37.04 9.74
N GLY A 66 -14.83 37.43 9.79
CA GLY A 66 -13.79 36.64 10.44
C GLY A 66 -13.46 35.36 9.67
N LEU A 67 -13.72 35.35 8.35
CA LEU A 67 -13.34 34.28 7.40
C LEU A 67 -12.05 34.60 6.64
N ALA A 68 -11.32 35.64 7.05
CA ALA A 68 -9.95 35.85 6.62
C ALA A 68 -9.16 34.59 6.95
N ASP A 69 -8.47 34.01 5.97
CA ASP A 69 -7.53 32.95 6.25
C ASP A 69 -6.54 33.51 7.28
N GLU A 70 -6.43 32.86 8.46
CA GLU A 70 -5.34 33.09 9.39
C GLU A 70 -4.05 32.59 8.73
N VAL A 71 -3.60 33.37 7.74
CA VAL A 71 -2.29 33.27 7.17
C VAL A 71 -1.40 34.09 8.10
N THR A 72 -0.96 33.47 9.19
CA THR A 72 0.38 33.78 9.67
C THR A 72 1.36 33.20 8.64
N THR A 73 1.59 33.95 7.55
CA THR A 73 2.79 33.86 6.68
C THR A 73 3.99 34.38 7.44
N ALA A 74 4.22 33.86 8.63
CA ALA A 74 5.45 34.03 9.36
C ALA A 74 5.95 32.61 9.63
N ASP A 75 7.01 32.25 8.90
CA ASP A 75 7.88 31.09 9.14
C ASP A 75 7.47 29.73 8.51
N LEU A 76 6.97 29.72 7.27
CA LEU A 76 7.14 28.55 6.40
C LEU A 76 8.34 28.79 5.48
N PRO A 77 9.31 27.86 5.39
CA PRO A 77 10.47 28.05 4.52
C PRO A 77 10.01 28.21 3.07
N THR A 78 10.54 29.24 2.40
CA THR A 78 10.27 29.60 0.99
C THR A 78 10.79 28.56 -0.01
N HIS A 79 11.54 27.56 0.48
CA HIS A 79 12.14 26.49 -0.30
C HIS A 79 11.85 25.16 0.39
N ARG A 80 11.26 24.19 -0.34
CA ARG A 80 10.99 22.84 0.17
C ARG A 80 11.38 21.78 -0.83
N GLU A 81 12.03 20.73 -0.34
CA GLU A 81 12.54 19.63 -1.14
C GLU A 81 12.05 18.28 -0.64
N ASP A 82 11.48 17.50 -1.56
CA ASP A 82 11.13 16.11 -1.35
C ASP A 82 11.81 15.26 -2.42
N TRP A 83 12.98 14.74 -2.08
CA TRP A 83 13.79 13.88 -2.94
C TRP A 83 13.30 12.43 -3.01
N GLY A 84 12.24 12.05 -2.27
CA GLY A 84 11.67 10.71 -2.31
C GLY A 84 12.72 9.58 -2.27
N GLU A 85 12.73 8.75 -3.31
CA GLU A 85 13.64 7.61 -3.46
C GLU A 85 14.86 7.89 -4.36
N ALA A 86 15.24 9.17 -4.54
CA ALA A 86 16.34 9.55 -5.41
C ALA A 86 17.67 8.89 -4.98
N PRO A 87 18.53 8.50 -5.93
CA PRO A 87 19.84 7.93 -5.59
C PRO A 87 20.73 8.95 -4.86
N LEU A 88 21.35 8.50 -3.78
CA LEU A 88 22.35 9.26 -3.02
C LEU A 88 23.72 9.08 -3.70
N GLY A 89 24.37 10.20 -4.01
CA GLY A 89 25.80 10.23 -4.39
C GLY A 89 26.23 9.21 -5.45
N SER A 90 25.59 9.19 -6.62
CA SER A 90 26.17 8.46 -7.77
C SER A 90 27.37 9.23 -8.28
N ASP A 91 28.54 8.60 -8.34
CA ASP A 91 29.69 9.15 -9.06
C ASP A 91 29.27 9.43 -10.51
N PHE A 92 29.14 10.71 -10.82
CA PHE A 92 28.66 11.18 -12.12
C PHE A 92 29.89 11.48 -12.99
N PHE A 93 30.23 10.54 -13.88
CA PHE A 93 31.44 10.62 -14.70
C PHE A 93 31.14 11.10 -16.13
N GLY A 94 31.93 12.09 -16.59
CA GLY A 94 32.09 12.46 -18.01
C GLY A 94 30.80 12.71 -18.80
N ARG A 95 29.76 13.21 -18.13
CA ARG A 95 28.45 13.60 -18.70
C ARG A 95 28.15 15.09 -18.51
N GLU A 96 29.20 15.90 -18.39
CA GLU A 96 29.08 17.33 -18.13
C GLU A 96 28.44 18.08 -19.31
N GLN A 97 28.65 17.64 -20.55
CA GLN A 97 28.03 18.27 -21.71
C GLN A 97 26.51 18.10 -21.68
N GLU A 98 26.03 16.88 -21.45
CA GLU A 98 24.61 16.59 -21.33
C GLU A 98 23.98 17.27 -20.10
N LEU A 99 24.72 17.32 -18.99
CA LEU A 99 24.30 18.05 -17.79
C LEU A 99 24.16 19.55 -18.07
N LEU A 100 25.11 20.16 -18.77
CA LEU A 100 25.08 21.56 -19.15
C LEU A 100 23.93 21.87 -20.11
N GLU A 101 23.71 21.06 -21.13
CA GLU A 101 22.63 21.24 -22.10
C GLU A 101 21.25 21.14 -21.41
N LEU A 102 21.03 20.12 -20.58
CA LEU A 102 19.78 19.99 -19.82
C LEU A 102 19.60 21.12 -18.81
N THR A 103 20.67 21.56 -18.15
CA THR A 103 20.63 22.71 -17.25
C THR A 103 20.25 23.99 -17.99
N GLN A 104 20.79 24.18 -19.20
CA GLN A 104 20.45 25.30 -20.07
C GLN A 104 18.96 25.25 -20.46
N TRP A 105 18.44 24.08 -20.82
CA TRP A 105 17.02 23.92 -21.16
C TRP A 105 16.09 24.28 -19.99
N VAL A 106 16.48 23.94 -18.76
CA VAL A 106 15.70 24.24 -17.55
C VAL A 106 15.77 25.73 -17.17
N LEU A 107 16.96 26.34 -17.19
CA LEU A 107 17.18 27.69 -16.66
C LEU A 107 16.99 28.79 -17.71
N GLU A 108 17.61 28.64 -18.89
CA GLU A 108 17.64 29.66 -19.94
C GLU A 108 16.44 29.54 -20.87
N ASP A 109 16.23 28.35 -21.45
CA ASP A 109 15.13 28.13 -22.41
C ASP A 109 13.77 27.98 -21.73
N ARG A 110 13.76 27.81 -20.39
CA ARG A 110 12.57 27.65 -19.55
C ARG A 110 11.62 26.57 -20.08
N CYS A 111 12.17 25.44 -20.49
CA CYS A 111 11.37 24.29 -20.90
C CYS A 111 10.45 23.85 -19.75
N GLN A 112 9.16 23.71 -20.06
CA GLN A 112 8.14 23.26 -19.11
C GLN A 112 8.18 21.76 -18.92
N PHE A 113 8.57 21.02 -19.96
CA PHE A 113 8.60 19.56 -19.95
C PHE A 113 9.83 19.04 -20.70
N ILE A 114 10.65 18.23 -20.03
CA ILE A 114 11.83 17.60 -20.60
C ILE A 114 11.75 16.09 -20.40
N ALA A 115 11.83 15.32 -21.49
CA ALA A 115 11.85 13.86 -21.45
C ALA A 115 13.25 13.31 -21.80
N ILE A 116 13.91 12.69 -20.84
CA ILE A 116 15.21 12.00 -21.00
C ILE A 116 14.93 10.53 -21.35
N LEU A 117 15.34 10.14 -22.55
CA LEU A 117 15.09 8.83 -23.15
C LEU A 117 16.38 8.04 -23.31
N GLY A 118 16.32 6.73 -23.20
CA GLY A 118 17.50 5.88 -23.39
C GLY A 118 17.32 4.45 -22.88
N ILE A 119 18.25 3.57 -23.21
CA ILE A 119 18.20 2.15 -22.83
C ILE A 119 18.32 1.93 -21.31
N GLY A 120 17.96 0.74 -20.83
CA GLY A 120 18.12 0.37 -19.42
C GLY A 120 19.59 0.43 -18.98
N GLY A 121 19.87 0.93 -17.78
CA GLY A 121 21.24 1.00 -17.24
C GLY A 121 22.12 2.12 -17.79
N ILE A 122 21.63 2.90 -18.77
CA ILE A 122 22.41 3.98 -19.43
C ILE A 122 22.76 5.17 -18.53
N GLY A 123 22.12 5.29 -17.35
CA GLY A 123 22.35 6.39 -16.39
C GLY A 123 21.30 7.51 -16.39
N LYS A 124 20.10 7.32 -16.96
CA LYS A 124 19.03 8.33 -16.98
C LYS A 124 18.68 8.88 -15.59
N THR A 125 18.50 7.98 -14.62
CA THR A 125 18.15 8.33 -13.25
C THR A 125 19.26 9.14 -12.55
N ALA A 126 20.53 8.80 -12.83
CA ALA A 126 21.66 9.56 -12.33
C ALA A 126 21.71 10.96 -12.95
N LEU A 127 21.49 11.07 -14.27
CA LEU A 127 21.47 12.35 -14.99
C LEU A 127 20.31 13.24 -14.55
N SER A 128 19.08 12.73 -14.44
CA SER A 128 17.93 13.52 -13.99
C SER A 128 18.11 14.02 -12.55
N THR A 129 18.69 13.19 -11.69
CA THR A 129 19.02 13.56 -10.31
C THR A 129 20.14 14.60 -10.25
N ALA A 130 21.18 14.47 -11.09
CA ALA A 130 22.26 15.46 -11.19
C ALA A 130 21.77 16.82 -11.71
N VAL A 131 20.94 16.83 -12.76
CA VAL A 131 20.28 18.04 -13.26
C VAL A 131 19.45 18.68 -12.15
N ALA A 132 18.60 17.91 -11.49
CA ALA A 132 17.76 18.41 -10.40
C ALA A 132 18.61 19.01 -9.26
N LYS A 133 19.68 18.33 -8.83
CA LYS A 133 20.61 18.82 -7.80
C LYS A 133 21.41 20.06 -8.22
N ARG A 134 21.50 20.38 -9.51
CA ARG A 134 22.17 21.59 -9.98
C ARG A 134 21.21 22.78 -10.07
N VAL A 135 19.95 22.52 -10.39
CA VAL A 135 18.95 23.58 -10.65
C VAL A 135 17.99 23.84 -9.47
N HIS A 136 17.94 22.97 -8.46
CA HIS A 136 16.96 23.01 -7.36
C HIS A 136 16.87 24.36 -6.64
N HIS A 137 17.97 25.10 -6.49
CA HIS A 137 17.96 26.43 -5.86
C HIS A 137 17.12 27.47 -6.61
N GLY A 138 16.85 27.26 -7.90
CA GLY A 138 16.00 28.12 -8.73
C GLY A 138 14.50 27.81 -8.64
N PHE A 139 14.08 26.89 -7.77
CA PHE A 139 12.69 26.45 -7.61
C PHE A 139 12.25 26.58 -6.16
N GLU A 140 10.98 26.93 -5.92
CA GLU A 140 10.37 27.03 -4.59
C GLU A 140 10.07 25.64 -4.01
N HIS A 141 9.70 24.71 -4.89
CA HIS A 141 9.36 23.34 -4.52
C HIS A 141 10.03 22.34 -5.45
N VAL A 142 10.61 21.29 -4.88
CA VAL A 142 11.27 20.21 -5.63
C VAL A 142 10.67 18.87 -5.24
N PHE A 143 10.24 18.10 -6.24
CA PHE A 143 9.64 16.79 -6.10
C PHE A 143 10.41 15.78 -6.92
N TRP A 144 10.79 14.67 -6.31
CA TRP A 144 11.34 13.52 -7.01
C TRP A 144 10.49 12.29 -6.69
N ARG A 145 9.97 11.63 -7.73
CA ARG A 145 9.07 10.48 -7.61
C ARG A 145 9.46 9.36 -8.56
N SER A 146 9.63 8.18 -7.99
CA SER A 146 9.83 6.94 -8.74
C SER A 146 8.49 6.38 -9.19
N LEU A 147 8.40 6.00 -10.45
CA LEU A 147 7.25 5.27 -11.01
C LEU A 147 7.56 3.80 -11.28
N GLN A 148 8.69 3.28 -10.79
CA GLN A 148 9.16 1.90 -11.01
C GLN A 148 8.11 0.82 -10.68
N ASN A 149 7.29 1.06 -9.65
CA ASN A 149 6.21 0.16 -9.23
C ASN A 149 4.83 0.55 -9.74
N ALA A 150 4.78 1.42 -10.75
CA ALA A 150 3.55 1.97 -11.33
C ALA A 150 2.55 2.42 -10.24
N PRO A 151 2.92 3.39 -9.37
CA PRO A 151 1.97 3.90 -8.39
C PRO A 151 0.77 4.56 -9.11
N PRO A 152 -0.44 4.53 -8.53
CA PRO A 152 -1.59 5.21 -9.13
C PRO A 152 -1.36 6.72 -9.13
N LEU A 153 -1.78 7.41 -10.19
CA LEU A 153 -1.54 8.85 -10.36
C LEU A 153 -2.07 9.67 -9.18
N ARG A 154 -3.24 9.31 -8.66
CA ARG A 154 -3.85 9.93 -7.48
C ARG A 154 -2.88 10.00 -6.31
N HIS A 155 -2.14 8.92 -6.04
CA HIS A 155 -1.18 8.87 -4.94
C HIS A 155 -0.04 9.88 -5.14
N ILE A 156 0.51 9.95 -6.36
CA ILE A 156 1.60 10.88 -6.70
C ILE A 156 1.14 12.34 -6.58
N VAL A 157 -0.02 12.67 -7.17
CA VAL A 157 -0.57 14.03 -7.13
C VAL A 157 -0.90 14.44 -5.69
N GLN A 158 -1.51 13.55 -4.89
CA GLN A 158 -1.81 13.82 -3.49
C GLN A 158 -0.54 14.07 -2.66
N GLN A 159 0.52 13.27 -2.86
CA GLN A 159 1.80 13.50 -2.18
C GLN A 159 2.41 14.86 -2.52
N CYS A 160 2.40 15.24 -3.81
CA CYS A 160 2.88 16.56 -4.22
C CYS A 160 2.03 17.68 -3.61
N LEU A 161 0.70 17.58 -3.71
CA LEU A 161 -0.23 18.59 -3.19
C LEU A 161 -0.13 18.77 -1.68
N GLN A 162 -0.04 17.69 -0.90
CA GLN A 162 0.14 17.74 0.57
C GLN A 162 1.40 18.49 0.97
N TYR A 163 2.47 18.37 0.17
CA TYR A 163 3.75 18.98 0.46
C TYR A 163 3.78 20.47 0.05
N VAL A 164 3.20 20.82 -1.11
CA VAL A 164 3.01 22.22 -1.53
C VAL A 164 2.09 22.96 -0.54
N SER A 165 1.02 22.33 -0.06
CA SER A 165 0.07 22.95 0.88
C SER A 165 0.57 23.07 2.32
N GLY A 166 1.76 22.57 2.65
CA GLY A 166 2.28 22.58 4.03
C GLY A 166 1.51 21.67 4.98
N GLN A 167 1.11 20.50 4.50
CA GLN A 167 0.34 19.50 5.25
C GLN A 167 -1.04 19.98 5.70
N GLN A 168 -1.54 21.10 5.16
CA GLN A 168 -2.95 21.44 5.30
C GLN A 168 -3.77 20.37 4.60
N ARG A 169 -4.77 19.82 5.30
CA ARG A 169 -5.75 18.88 4.74
C ARG A 169 -6.50 19.58 3.61
N LEU A 170 -6.01 19.40 2.39
CA LEU A 170 -6.82 19.60 1.20
C LEU A 170 -7.87 18.48 1.23
N ASP A 171 -9.13 18.83 1.47
CA ASP A 171 -10.30 17.97 1.18
C ASP A 171 -10.28 17.74 -0.35
N THR A 172 -9.38 16.87 -0.82
CA THR A 172 -9.26 16.56 -2.23
C THR A 172 -10.53 15.81 -2.63
N SER A 173 -11.21 16.33 -3.64
CA SER A 173 -12.42 15.73 -4.19
C SER A 173 -12.16 14.30 -4.68
N GLU A 174 -13.24 13.52 -4.83
CA GLU A 174 -13.14 12.12 -5.28
C GLU A 174 -12.64 12.00 -6.74
N SER A 175 -12.74 13.07 -7.54
CA SER A 175 -12.37 13.07 -8.96
C SER A 175 -10.88 13.38 -9.17
N ILE A 176 -10.22 12.59 -10.01
CA ILE A 176 -8.80 12.81 -10.35
C ILE A 176 -8.60 14.06 -11.20
N ASP A 177 -9.58 14.42 -12.04
CA ASP A 177 -9.48 15.59 -12.93
C ASP A 177 -9.44 16.90 -12.13
N GLU A 178 -10.22 16.99 -11.05
CA GLU A 178 -10.21 18.15 -10.16
C GLU A 178 -8.87 18.27 -9.41
N GLN A 179 -8.29 17.14 -8.98
CA GLN A 179 -6.97 17.11 -8.37
C GLN A 179 -5.88 17.53 -9.35
N LEU A 180 -5.99 17.12 -10.62
CA LEU A 180 -5.06 17.52 -11.68
C LEU A 180 -5.16 19.03 -11.98
N LEU A 181 -6.38 19.57 -12.10
CA LEU A 181 -6.58 21.00 -12.30
C LEU A 181 -6.00 21.83 -11.15
N LEU A 182 -6.25 21.40 -9.90
CA LEU A 182 -5.66 22.03 -8.72
C LEU A 182 -4.13 21.96 -8.76
N PHE A 183 -3.57 20.80 -9.13
CA PHE A 183 -2.11 20.63 -9.24
C PHE A 183 -1.51 21.56 -10.30
N ILE A 184 -2.13 21.69 -11.47
CA ILE A 184 -1.69 22.64 -12.50
C ILE A 184 -1.79 24.09 -12.00
N GLN A 185 -2.86 24.45 -11.28
CA GLN A 185 -3.01 25.79 -10.69
C GLN A 185 -1.86 26.11 -9.72
N TYR A 186 -1.40 25.13 -8.93
CA TYR A 186 -0.22 25.29 -8.09
C TYR A 186 1.06 25.47 -8.90
N LEU A 187 1.27 24.68 -9.97
CA LEU A 187 2.42 24.84 -10.87
C LEU A 187 2.45 26.19 -11.59
N GLN A 188 1.30 26.83 -11.77
CA GLN A 188 1.17 28.18 -12.31
C GLN A 188 1.49 29.28 -11.29
N GLY A 189 1.08 29.08 -10.04
CA GLY A 189 1.30 30.04 -8.95
C GLY A 189 2.69 29.98 -8.32
N HIS A 190 3.34 28.82 -8.36
CA HIS A 190 4.64 28.55 -7.74
C HIS A 190 5.61 27.96 -8.77
N ARG A 191 6.91 28.21 -8.59
CA ARG A 191 7.94 27.65 -9.46
C ARG A 191 8.40 26.30 -8.92
N CYS A 192 7.88 25.21 -9.47
CA CYS A 192 8.14 23.84 -9.02
C CYS A 192 9.03 23.06 -10.00
N LEU A 193 9.86 22.18 -9.46
CA LEU A 193 10.61 21.16 -10.21
C LEU A 193 10.03 19.78 -9.89
N LEU A 194 9.53 19.07 -10.89
CA LEU A 194 9.01 17.71 -10.72
C LEU A 194 9.83 16.72 -11.54
N VAL A 195 10.47 15.75 -10.88
CA VAL A 195 11.19 14.65 -11.52
C VAL A 195 10.35 13.38 -11.40
N LEU A 196 10.00 12.79 -12.54
CA LEU A 196 9.30 11.50 -12.66
C LEU A 196 10.25 10.47 -13.26
N ASP A 197 10.69 9.52 -12.45
CA ASP A 197 11.65 8.49 -12.84
C ASP A 197 10.96 7.17 -13.25
N ASN A 198 11.49 6.50 -14.28
CA ASN A 198 11.04 5.19 -14.78
C ASN A 198 9.58 5.15 -15.28
N VAL A 199 9.18 6.13 -16.10
CA VAL A 199 7.83 6.22 -16.67
C VAL A 199 7.46 5.02 -17.57
N GLU A 200 8.42 4.27 -18.10
CA GLU A 200 8.12 3.02 -18.83
C GLU A 200 7.31 2.01 -18.03
N SER A 201 7.38 2.08 -16.69
CA SER A 201 6.70 1.16 -15.79
C SER A 201 5.16 1.26 -15.84
N ILE A 202 4.61 2.39 -16.28
CA ILE A 202 3.16 2.60 -16.47
C ILE A 202 2.71 2.36 -17.93
N MET A 203 3.65 2.06 -18.82
CA MET A 203 3.40 1.84 -20.26
C MET A 203 3.26 0.35 -20.59
N GLU A 204 2.47 0.04 -21.61
CA GLU A 204 2.24 -1.33 -22.06
C GLU A 204 3.41 -1.84 -22.91
N VAL A 205 3.96 -2.99 -22.53
CA VAL A 205 5.10 -3.61 -23.22
C VAL A 205 4.59 -4.43 -24.40
N GLY A 206 5.22 -4.29 -25.57
CA GLY A 206 4.96 -5.14 -26.76
C GLY A 206 3.83 -4.67 -27.70
N GLN A 207 3.19 -3.52 -27.43
CA GLN A 207 2.27 -2.86 -28.37
C GLN A 207 2.92 -1.64 -29.07
N ARG A 208 2.12 -0.70 -29.58
CA ARG A 208 2.63 0.56 -30.14
C ARG A 208 3.29 1.38 -29.04
N ALA A 209 4.50 1.86 -29.29
CA ALA A 209 5.28 2.65 -28.33
C ALA A 209 4.47 3.83 -27.74
N GLY A 210 4.59 4.02 -26.43
CA GLY A 210 3.93 5.12 -25.71
C GLY A 210 2.46 4.91 -25.37
N GLN A 211 1.94 3.67 -25.44
CA GLN A 211 0.61 3.31 -24.91
C GLN A 211 0.67 3.01 -23.41
N TYR A 212 -0.38 3.40 -22.67
CA TYR A 212 -0.48 3.17 -21.23
C TYR A 212 -1.13 1.83 -20.90
N LYS A 213 -0.76 1.26 -19.76
CA LYS A 213 -1.48 0.12 -19.19
C LYS A 213 -2.92 0.51 -18.87
N LYS A 214 -3.83 -0.48 -18.87
CA LYS A 214 -5.21 -0.30 -18.40
C LYS A 214 -5.23 0.28 -16.98
N ASN A 215 -6.04 1.32 -16.76
CA ASN A 215 -6.16 2.12 -15.54
C ASN A 215 -4.97 3.07 -15.24
N TYR A 216 -4.09 3.30 -16.22
CA TYR A 216 -2.99 4.27 -16.12
C TYR A 216 -3.08 5.38 -17.18
N GLU A 217 -4.19 5.44 -17.92
CA GLU A 217 -4.45 6.46 -18.95
C GLU A 217 -4.48 7.89 -18.38
N ASP A 218 -4.78 8.03 -17.10
CA ASP A 218 -4.77 9.32 -16.38
C ASP A 218 -3.38 9.98 -16.41
N TYR A 219 -2.29 9.20 -16.43
CA TYR A 219 -0.94 9.77 -16.58
C TYR A 219 -0.77 10.46 -17.93
N GLY A 220 -1.39 9.92 -18.99
CA GLY A 220 -1.46 10.60 -20.29
C GLY A 220 -2.22 11.93 -20.20
N HIS A 221 -3.29 11.99 -19.41
CA HIS A 221 -3.99 13.25 -19.18
C HIS A 221 -3.09 14.28 -18.46
N LEU A 222 -2.38 13.87 -17.41
CA LEU A 222 -1.39 14.73 -16.73
C LEU A 222 -0.32 15.24 -17.70
N PHE A 223 0.32 14.35 -18.49
CA PHE A 223 1.38 14.76 -19.40
C PHE A 223 0.89 15.71 -20.49
N ARG A 224 -0.34 15.51 -20.97
CA ARG A 224 -0.98 16.45 -21.89
C ARG A 224 -1.12 17.84 -21.25
N LEU A 225 -1.65 17.91 -20.04
CA LEU A 225 -1.86 19.16 -19.32
C LEU A 225 -0.55 19.89 -19.03
N LEU A 226 0.48 19.18 -18.57
CA LEU A 226 1.80 19.74 -18.29
C LEU A 226 2.47 20.32 -19.55
N GLY A 227 2.22 19.75 -20.73
CA GLY A 227 2.80 20.27 -21.96
C GLY A 227 1.94 21.29 -22.72
N THR A 228 0.63 21.38 -22.45
CA THR A 228 -0.24 22.41 -23.07
C THR A 228 -0.43 23.66 -22.22
N THR A 229 -0.38 23.55 -20.90
CA THR A 229 -0.66 24.67 -20.00
C THR A 229 0.61 25.48 -19.74
N GLN A 230 0.52 26.81 -19.86
CA GLN A 230 1.65 27.65 -19.54
C GLN A 230 1.85 27.74 -18.03
N HIS A 231 3.06 27.40 -17.57
CA HIS A 231 3.49 27.52 -16.20
C HIS A 231 4.99 27.86 -16.10
N GLN A 232 5.44 28.34 -14.93
CA GLN A 232 6.85 28.65 -14.66
C GLN A 232 7.64 27.45 -14.11
N SER A 233 6.94 26.36 -13.82
CA SER A 233 7.48 25.09 -13.34
C SER A 233 8.14 24.28 -14.46
N CYS A 234 8.98 23.31 -14.08
CA CYS A 234 9.67 22.40 -15.01
C CYS A 234 9.45 20.94 -14.58
N VAL A 235 9.12 20.08 -15.54
CA VAL A 235 8.97 18.64 -15.34
C VAL A 235 10.06 17.89 -16.08
N LEU A 236 10.82 17.06 -15.36
CA LEU A 236 11.83 16.14 -15.88
C LEU A 236 11.29 14.72 -15.81
N LEU A 237 11.32 14.02 -16.94
CA LEU A 237 10.83 12.65 -17.05
C LEU A 237 11.97 11.74 -17.52
N THR A 238 12.15 10.58 -16.91
CA THR A 238 13.02 9.52 -17.46
C THR A 238 12.18 8.36 -17.96
N SER A 239 12.53 7.83 -19.13
CA SER A 239 11.84 6.67 -19.70
C SER A 239 12.70 5.91 -20.71
N ARG A 240 12.39 4.63 -20.95
CA ARG A 240 12.91 3.88 -22.12
C ARG A 240 12.18 4.27 -23.41
N GLU A 241 10.88 4.53 -23.32
CA GLU A 241 10.03 4.89 -24.45
C GLU A 241 9.46 6.31 -24.29
N LYS A 242 9.20 6.99 -25.41
CA LYS A 242 8.60 8.33 -25.38
C LYS A 242 7.08 8.22 -25.16
N PRO A 243 6.49 8.87 -24.14
CA PRO A 243 5.04 8.92 -23.98
C PRO A 243 4.38 9.57 -25.21
N LYS A 244 3.21 9.08 -25.62
CA LYS A 244 2.51 9.54 -26.83
C LYS A 244 2.22 11.05 -26.80
N GLU A 245 1.79 11.58 -25.67
CA GLU A 245 1.51 13.01 -25.49
C GLU A 245 2.75 13.87 -25.68
N VAL A 246 3.89 13.45 -25.12
CA VAL A 246 5.17 14.13 -25.27
C VAL A 246 5.59 14.11 -26.74
N ALA A 247 5.43 12.96 -27.43
CA ALA A 247 5.75 12.85 -28.85
C ALA A 247 4.95 13.79 -29.76
N LEU A 248 3.72 14.18 -29.37
CA LEU A 248 2.89 15.12 -30.12
C LEU A 248 3.28 16.58 -29.93
N GLN A 249 3.95 16.91 -28.83
CA GLN A 249 4.28 18.29 -28.42
C GLN A 249 5.78 18.63 -28.53
N ASP A 250 6.60 17.59 -28.72
CA ASP A 250 8.06 17.68 -28.84
C ASP A 250 8.49 18.52 -30.04
N GLY A 251 9.38 19.48 -29.80
CA GLY A 251 9.93 20.33 -30.86
C GLY A 251 11.13 21.13 -30.38
N ARG A 252 12.08 21.41 -31.29
CA ARG A 252 13.35 22.10 -30.96
C ARG A 252 13.17 23.49 -30.34
N SER A 253 12.09 24.18 -30.69
CA SER A 253 11.71 25.50 -30.13
C SER A 253 10.46 25.44 -29.25
N SER A 254 10.00 24.23 -28.90
CA SER A 254 8.83 24.01 -28.03
C SER A 254 9.24 24.09 -26.56
N ALA A 255 8.26 24.36 -25.70
CA ALA A 255 8.40 24.23 -24.25
C ALA A 255 8.51 22.76 -23.80
N VAL A 256 8.19 21.82 -24.69
CA VAL A 256 8.33 20.37 -24.51
C VAL A 256 9.48 19.87 -25.39
N ARG A 257 10.50 19.26 -24.78
CA ARG A 257 11.66 18.71 -25.50
C ARG A 257 11.99 17.30 -25.04
N SER A 258 12.57 16.52 -25.95
CA SER A 258 13.14 15.22 -25.62
C SER A 258 14.65 15.18 -25.83
N PHE A 259 15.33 14.51 -24.91
CA PHE A 259 16.77 14.29 -24.95
C PHE A 259 17.04 12.78 -25.04
N ALA A 260 17.68 12.34 -26.12
CA ALA A 260 18.07 10.95 -26.28
C ALA A 260 19.48 10.75 -25.71
N LEU A 261 19.56 10.08 -24.56
CA LEU A 261 20.80 9.79 -23.86
C LEU A 261 21.51 8.60 -24.52
N GLY A 262 22.66 8.87 -25.15
CA GLY A 262 23.53 7.87 -25.75
C GLY A 262 24.46 7.17 -24.74
N GLY A 263 25.36 6.32 -25.23
CA GLY A 263 26.44 5.70 -24.44
C GLY A 263 27.47 6.69 -23.91
N VAL A 264 28.29 6.28 -22.95
CA VAL A 264 29.48 7.02 -22.54
C VAL A 264 30.59 6.87 -23.59
N GLU A 265 31.38 7.92 -23.78
CA GLU A 265 32.55 7.89 -24.66
C GLU A 265 33.69 7.05 -24.07
N SER A 266 34.66 6.66 -24.92
CA SER A 266 35.77 5.78 -24.54
C SER A 266 36.58 6.31 -23.35
N HIS A 267 36.83 7.62 -23.32
CA HIS A 267 37.58 8.25 -22.22
C HIS A 267 36.78 8.19 -20.91
N THR A 268 35.52 8.61 -20.93
CA THR A 268 34.62 8.56 -19.76
C THR A 268 34.42 7.14 -19.25
N GLY A 269 34.26 6.16 -20.14
CA GLY A 269 34.11 4.75 -19.76
C GLY A 269 35.36 4.22 -19.05
N ARG A 270 36.56 4.64 -19.47
CA ARG A 270 37.83 4.29 -18.81
C ARG A 270 37.97 4.97 -17.44
N GLU A 271 37.58 6.23 -17.31
CA GLU A 271 37.57 6.93 -16.02
C GLU A 271 36.59 6.27 -15.03
N MET A 272 35.41 5.88 -15.50
CA MET A 272 34.41 5.21 -14.66
C MET A 272 34.89 3.85 -14.12
N LEU A 273 35.75 3.16 -14.88
CA LEU A 273 36.32 1.86 -14.50
C LEU A 273 37.74 1.98 -13.93
N ARG A 274 38.17 3.18 -13.52
CA ARG A 274 39.53 3.43 -13.03
C ARG A 274 39.87 2.58 -11.81
N ASP A 275 38.91 2.36 -10.92
CA ASP A 275 39.11 1.62 -9.67
C ASP A 275 39.04 0.08 -9.86
N GLN A 276 38.80 -0.39 -11.09
CA GLN A 276 38.60 -1.80 -11.42
C GLN A 276 39.87 -2.51 -11.93
N GLU A 277 41.03 -1.87 -11.80
CA GLU A 277 42.37 -2.41 -12.13
C GLU A 277 42.50 -3.06 -13.53
N LEU A 278 41.74 -2.57 -14.52
CA LEU A 278 41.78 -3.09 -15.88
C LEU A 278 42.99 -2.58 -16.68
N THR A 279 43.60 -3.47 -17.46
CA THR A 279 44.79 -3.21 -18.29
C THR A 279 44.51 -3.56 -19.75
N GLY A 280 44.94 -2.70 -20.67
CA GLY A 280 44.72 -2.88 -22.12
C GLY A 280 45.17 -1.67 -22.93
N SER A 281 45.28 -1.84 -24.25
CA SER A 281 45.57 -0.74 -25.18
C SER A 281 44.33 0.15 -25.38
N ASP A 282 44.52 1.37 -25.88
CA ASP A 282 43.38 2.29 -26.14
C ASP A 282 42.37 1.68 -27.14
N LYS A 283 42.84 0.85 -28.08
CA LYS A 283 41.99 0.10 -29.01
C LYS A 283 41.14 -0.97 -28.31
N ASP A 284 41.67 -1.63 -27.29
CA ASP A 284 40.93 -2.62 -26.51
C ASP A 284 39.79 -1.96 -25.73
N TRP A 285 40.07 -0.79 -25.14
CA TRP A 285 39.05 0.04 -24.48
C TRP A 285 37.96 0.50 -25.43
N GLU A 286 38.32 1.03 -26.61
CA GLU A 286 37.34 1.41 -27.64
C GLU A 286 36.47 0.23 -28.08
N THR A 287 37.07 -0.95 -28.24
CA THR A 287 36.35 -2.16 -28.65
C THR A 287 35.37 -2.61 -27.57
N LEU A 288 35.77 -2.62 -26.30
CA LEU A 288 34.92 -2.95 -25.17
C LEU A 288 33.73 -1.99 -25.06
N ILE A 289 33.99 -0.69 -25.12
CA ILE A 289 32.97 0.36 -24.92
C ILE A 289 31.99 0.38 -26.09
N SER A 290 32.48 0.23 -27.31
CA SER A 290 31.65 0.11 -28.51
C SER A 290 30.73 -1.12 -28.45
N ARG A 291 31.24 -2.28 -27.99
CA ARG A 291 30.46 -3.52 -27.89
C ARG A 291 29.20 -3.37 -27.03
N TYR A 292 29.31 -2.69 -25.89
CA TYR A 292 28.17 -2.46 -24.99
C TYR A 292 27.47 -1.12 -25.23
N SER A 293 27.71 -0.48 -26.38
CA SER A 293 27.14 0.83 -26.74
C SER A 293 27.34 1.89 -25.65
N GLY A 294 28.46 1.83 -24.93
CA GLY A 294 28.77 2.72 -23.81
C GLY A 294 27.76 2.66 -22.66
N ASN A 295 27.10 1.51 -22.41
CA ASN A 295 26.19 1.35 -21.28
C ASN A 295 26.96 1.25 -19.94
N PRO A 296 26.84 2.21 -19.02
CA PRO A 296 27.58 2.19 -17.75
C PRO A 296 27.35 0.92 -16.92
N LEU A 297 26.12 0.42 -16.84
CA LEU A 297 25.83 -0.79 -16.07
C LEU A 297 26.51 -2.01 -16.69
N ALA A 298 26.41 -2.16 -18.01
CA ALA A 298 27.08 -3.27 -18.71
C ALA A 298 28.60 -3.20 -18.52
N LEU A 299 29.20 -2.01 -18.63
CA LEU A 299 30.63 -1.82 -18.43
C LEU A 299 31.09 -2.21 -17.01
N LYS A 300 30.33 -1.85 -15.96
CA LYS A 300 30.60 -2.27 -14.57
C LYS A 300 30.47 -3.78 -14.37
N LEU A 301 29.45 -4.39 -14.98
CA LEU A 301 29.23 -5.84 -14.86
C LEU A 301 30.30 -6.66 -15.62
N VAL A 302 30.78 -6.13 -16.75
CA VAL A 302 31.86 -6.76 -17.53
C VAL A 302 33.21 -6.56 -16.85
N SER A 303 33.49 -5.40 -16.25
CA SER A 303 34.79 -5.16 -15.60
C SER A 303 35.08 -6.21 -14.52
N GLU A 304 34.08 -6.54 -13.70
CA GLU A 304 34.16 -7.64 -12.73
C GLU A 304 34.42 -9.00 -13.39
N ALA A 305 33.81 -9.26 -14.56
CA ALA A 305 34.07 -10.48 -15.32
C ALA A 305 35.51 -10.54 -15.85
N VAL A 306 36.03 -9.42 -16.37
CA VAL A 306 37.40 -9.33 -16.88
C VAL A 306 38.40 -9.49 -15.75
N TYR A 307 38.19 -8.81 -14.63
CA TYR A 307 39.06 -8.93 -13.46
C TYR A 307 39.07 -10.37 -12.93
N GLY A 308 37.88 -10.95 -12.70
CA GLY A 308 37.76 -12.28 -12.11
C GLY A 308 38.25 -13.43 -12.99
N LEU A 309 38.07 -13.36 -14.32
CA LEU A 309 38.44 -14.45 -15.23
C LEU A 309 39.81 -14.25 -15.90
N PHE A 310 40.18 -13.00 -16.18
CA PHE A 310 41.36 -12.66 -16.98
C PHE A 310 42.36 -11.78 -16.20
N SER A 311 42.19 -11.63 -14.88
CA SER A 311 43.07 -10.81 -14.02
C SER A 311 43.24 -9.37 -14.53
N GLY A 312 42.19 -8.83 -15.13
CA GLY A 312 42.15 -7.46 -15.64
C GLY A 312 42.75 -7.26 -17.03
N ASP A 313 43.18 -8.32 -17.74
CA ASP A 313 43.72 -8.20 -19.11
C ASP A 313 42.58 -8.13 -20.16
N LEU A 314 42.36 -6.93 -20.70
CA LEU A 314 41.35 -6.66 -21.72
C LEU A 314 41.70 -7.28 -23.08
N ALA A 315 42.98 -7.29 -23.46
CA ALA A 315 43.38 -7.83 -24.77
C ALA A 315 43.09 -9.33 -24.83
N ARG A 316 43.39 -10.04 -23.73
CA ARG A 316 43.07 -11.46 -23.60
C ARG A 316 41.56 -11.72 -23.54
N PHE A 317 40.82 -10.91 -22.79
CA PHE A 317 39.35 -10.99 -22.73
C PHE A 317 38.71 -10.83 -24.11
N LEU A 318 39.16 -9.85 -24.91
CA LEU A 318 38.60 -9.60 -26.24
C LEU A 318 38.93 -10.72 -27.24
N GLN A 319 40.10 -11.35 -27.12
CA GLN A 319 40.52 -12.47 -27.99
C GLN A 319 39.84 -13.79 -27.63
N GLU A 320 39.73 -14.12 -26.34
CA GLU A 320 39.22 -15.43 -25.87
C GLU A 320 37.71 -15.39 -25.54
N GLY A 321 37.18 -14.23 -25.15
CA GLY A 321 35.81 -14.03 -24.67
C GLY A 321 34.81 -13.59 -25.74
N GLU A 322 35.21 -13.52 -27.01
CA GLU A 322 34.41 -12.97 -28.11
C GLU A 322 33.03 -13.66 -28.25
N LEU A 323 32.97 -14.98 -27.98
CA LEU A 323 31.75 -15.80 -28.03
C LEU A 323 30.97 -15.86 -26.70
N ALA A 324 31.55 -15.38 -25.60
CA ALA A 324 31.01 -15.64 -24.27
C ALA A 324 30.10 -14.53 -23.74
N PHE A 325 30.22 -13.27 -24.18
CA PHE A 325 29.48 -12.16 -23.57
C PHE A 325 28.59 -11.44 -24.61
N GLY A 326 27.30 -11.77 -24.68
CA GLY A 326 26.34 -11.08 -25.56
C GLY A 326 25.78 -9.78 -24.97
N ASP A 327 24.48 -9.53 -25.19
CA ASP A 327 23.80 -8.31 -24.74
C ASP A 327 23.71 -8.21 -23.20
N ILE A 328 23.26 -7.07 -22.69
CA ILE A 328 23.21 -6.79 -21.24
C ILE A 328 22.43 -7.85 -20.44
N ASP A 329 21.40 -8.45 -21.02
CA ASP A 329 20.61 -9.51 -20.37
C ASP A 329 21.40 -10.82 -20.21
N GLU A 330 22.21 -11.18 -21.21
CA GLU A 330 23.09 -12.35 -21.12
C GLU A 330 24.19 -12.13 -20.09
N LEU A 331 24.74 -10.91 -20.04
CA LEU A 331 25.74 -10.52 -19.05
C LEU A 331 25.19 -10.61 -17.63
N ILE A 332 24.01 -10.04 -17.37
CA ILE A 332 23.34 -10.13 -16.07
C ILE A 332 23.12 -11.60 -15.72
N GLY A 333 22.65 -12.41 -16.68
CA GLY A 333 22.44 -13.83 -16.44
C GLY A 333 23.71 -14.59 -16.08
N GLN A 334 24.83 -14.33 -16.76
CA GLN A 334 26.10 -14.96 -16.42
C GLN A 334 26.59 -14.58 -15.03
N GLN A 335 26.46 -13.30 -14.66
CA GLN A 335 26.81 -12.86 -13.30
C GLN A 335 25.88 -13.51 -12.27
N PHE A 336 24.59 -13.56 -12.56
CA PHE A 336 23.59 -14.17 -11.69
C PHE A 336 23.86 -15.65 -11.42
N TRP A 337 24.21 -16.44 -12.44
CA TRP A 337 24.45 -17.89 -12.28
C TRP A 337 25.82 -18.23 -11.66
N ARG A 338 26.75 -17.27 -11.58
CA ARG A 338 28.00 -17.40 -10.82
C ARG A 338 27.82 -17.19 -9.32
N LEU A 339 26.69 -16.64 -8.89
CA LEU A 339 26.41 -16.35 -7.49
C LEU A 339 26.13 -17.64 -6.71
N SER A 340 26.49 -17.59 -5.42
CA SER A 340 26.09 -18.60 -4.45
C SER A 340 24.57 -18.69 -4.31
N ALA A 341 24.07 -19.78 -3.71
CA ALA A 341 22.64 -19.93 -3.45
C ALA A 341 22.08 -18.83 -2.52
N GLN A 342 22.87 -18.37 -1.55
CA GLN A 342 22.48 -17.32 -0.60
C GLN A 342 22.41 -15.94 -1.27
N GLU A 343 23.39 -15.61 -2.12
CA GLU A 343 23.38 -14.37 -2.90
C GLU A 343 22.15 -14.29 -3.81
N ARG A 344 21.82 -15.39 -4.51
CA ARG A 344 20.60 -15.44 -5.33
C ARG A 344 19.32 -15.34 -4.50
N GLU A 345 19.28 -15.97 -3.33
CA GLU A 345 18.14 -15.86 -2.41
C GLU A 345 17.88 -14.41 -2.00
N ILE A 346 18.93 -13.64 -1.68
CA ILE A 346 18.79 -12.21 -1.36
C ILE A 346 18.34 -11.41 -2.59
N LEU A 347 18.89 -11.66 -3.77
CA LEU A 347 18.46 -10.96 -4.99
C LEU A 347 16.97 -11.20 -5.28
N TYR A 348 16.48 -12.43 -5.14
CA TYR A 348 15.06 -12.71 -5.30
C TYR A 348 14.22 -11.95 -4.27
N TRP A 349 14.64 -11.89 -3.00
CA TRP A 349 13.93 -11.11 -1.99
C TRP A 349 13.89 -9.62 -2.31
N LEU A 350 15.01 -9.02 -2.71
CA LEU A 350 15.03 -7.61 -3.13
C LEU A 350 14.14 -7.36 -4.37
N ALA A 351 14.05 -8.33 -5.28
CA ALA A 351 13.15 -8.27 -6.43
C ALA A 351 11.66 -8.40 -6.05
N ILE A 352 11.33 -9.14 -4.98
CA ILE A 352 9.97 -9.29 -4.45
C ILE A 352 9.55 -8.03 -3.68
N GLU A 353 10.46 -7.45 -2.89
CA GLU A 353 10.20 -6.23 -2.12
C GLU A 353 9.96 -5.03 -3.05
N ARG A 354 10.72 -4.94 -4.15
CA ARG A 354 10.61 -3.92 -5.21
C ARG A 354 10.83 -2.47 -4.76
N GLU A 355 11.06 -2.23 -3.48
CA GLU A 355 11.38 -0.94 -2.89
C GLU A 355 12.66 -1.06 -2.05
N PRO A 356 13.30 0.07 -1.72
CA PRO A 356 14.42 0.06 -0.78
C PRO A 356 14.02 -0.50 0.58
N VAL A 357 14.68 -1.58 1.01
CA VAL A 357 14.36 -2.30 2.25
C VAL A 357 15.52 -2.33 3.24
N SER A 358 15.20 -2.34 4.53
CA SER A 358 16.21 -2.50 5.59
C SER A 358 16.70 -3.94 5.69
N LEU A 359 17.85 -4.12 6.33
CA LEU A 359 18.40 -5.44 6.63
C LEU A 359 17.44 -6.31 7.45
N ASP A 360 16.69 -5.71 8.40
CA ASP A 360 15.71 -6.43 9.20
C ASP A 360 14.56 -6.98 8.35
N CYS A 361 14.08 -6.21 7.38
CA CYS A 361 13.01 -6.65 6.47
C CYS A 361 13.46 -7.88 5.67
N VAL A 362 14.63 -7.80 5.03
CA VAL A 362 15.20 -8.93 4.27
C VAL A 362 15.39 -10.15 5.16
N TYR A 363 15.88 -9.94 6.39
CA TYR A 363 16.10 -11.02 7.35
C TYR A 363 14.81 -11.74 7.77
N ASP A 364 13.74 -10.99 8.04
CA ASP A 364 12.45 -11.54 8.49
C ASP A 364 11.73 -12.34 7.40
N ASP A 365 12.06 -12.10 6.13
CA ASP A 365 11.48 -12.79 5.00
C ASP A 365 12.13 -14.15 4.72
N LEU A 366 13.41 -14.33 5.09
CA LEU A 366 14.15 -15.58 4.89
C LEU A 366 13.49 -16.76 5.60
N VAL A 367 13.29 -17.86 4.85
CA VAL A 367 12.76 -19.12 5.40
C VAL A 367 13.83 -19.89 6.17
N ARG A 368 15.09 -19.84 5.71
CA ARG A 368 16.19 -20.57 6.32
C ARG A 368 16.81 -19.75 7.45
N THR A 369 16.89 -20.33 8.64
CA THR A 369 17.52 -19.69 9.80
C THR A 369 18.99 -19.43 9.52
N THR A 370 19.32 -18.16 9.29
CA THR A 370 20.67 -17.69 8.99
C THR A 370 21.07 -16.64 10.02
N ARG A 371 22.36 -16.38 10.24
CA ARG A 371 22.80 -15.30 11.14
C ARG A 371 22.74 -13.96 10.38
N LYS A 372 22.26 -12.89 11.03
CA LYS A 372 22.22 -11.53 10.43
C LYS A 372 23.57 -11.09 9.83
N GLY A 373 24.69 -11.43 10.47
CA GLY A 373 26.03 -11.09 9.96
C GLY A 373 26.38 -11.75 8.63
N VAL A 374 25.84 -12.94 8.34
CA VAL A 374 26.02 -13.60 7.03
C VAL A 374 25.23 -12.85 5.96
N VAL A 375 23.98 -12.49 6.24
CA VAL A 375 23.13 -11.70 5.32
C VAL A 375 23.81 -10.37 4.97
N LEU A 376 24.40 -9.69 5.96
CA LEU A 376 25.14 -8.45 5.73
C LEU A 376 26.37 -8.68 4.83
N GLY A 377 27.17 -9.72 5.09
CA GLY A 377 28.32 -10.05 4.24
C GLY A 377 27.92 -10.44 2.82
N THR A 378 26.75 -11.07 2.65
CA THR A 378 26.18 -11.38 1.33
C THR A 378 25.73 -10.11 0.60
N LEU A 379 25.08 -9.17 1.30
CA LEU A 379 24.72 -7.86 0.74
C LEU A 379 25.97 -7.07 0.33
N ASP A 380 27.04 -7.10 1.13
CA ASP A 380 28.32 -6.45 0.79
C ASP A 380 28.96 -7.07 -0.47
N SER A 381 28.98 -8.41 -0.58
CA SER A 381 29.42 -9.11 -1.80
C SER A 381 28.61 -8.70 -3.04
N LEU A 382 27.27 -8.64 -2.91
CA LEU A 382 26.40 -8.21 -4.01
C LEU A 382 26.59 -6.75 -4.40
N TYR A 383 26.89 -5.89 -3.42
CA TYR A 383 27.18 -4.46 -3.65
C TYR A 383 28.49 -4.29 -4.41
N GLN A 384 29.55 -5.00 -4.02
CA GLN A 384 30.84 -4.98 -4.71
C GLN A 384 30.74 -5.46 -6.17
N ARG A 385 29.81 -6.37 -6.47
CA ARG A 385 29.53 -6.84 -7.84
C ARG A 385 28.59 -5.93 -8.64
N PHE A 386 28.25 -4.75 -8.12
CA PHE A 386 27.34 -3.78 -8.73
C PHE A 386 25.91 -4.31 -8.99
N LEU A 387 25.48 -5.35 -8.27
CA LEU A 387 24.16 -5.96 -8.46
C LEU A 387 23.05 -5.30 -7.64
N ILE A 388 23.41 -4.63 -6.55
CA ILE A 388 22.48 -3.91 -5.65
C ILE A 388 22.92 -2.45 -5.47
N GLU A 389 21.97 -1.60 -5.09
CA GLU A 389 22.19 -0.20 -4.70
C GLU A 389 21.84 0.00 -3.23
N ILE A 390 22.52 0.96 -2.59
CA ILE A 390 22.17 1.44 -1.25
C ILE A 390 21.47 2.80 -1.37
N ARG A 391 20.24 2.90 -0.85
CA ARG A 391 19.46 4.13 -0.78
C ARG A 391 19.22 4.54 0.67
N GLY A 392 19.10 5.84 0.92
CA GLY A 392 18.87 6.37 2.28
C GLY A 392 19.97 6.03 3.30
N GLY A 393 21.15 5.56 2.85
CA GLY A 393 22.28 5.14 3.69
C GLY A 393 22.17 3.74 4.31
N THR A 394 20.97 3.16 4.43
CA THR A 394 20.77 1.87 5.13
C THR A 394 19.78 0.92 4.44
N GLN A 395 19.22 1.31 3.30
CA GLN A 395 18.23 0.50 2.58
C GLN A 395 18.84 -0.07 1.30
N PHE A 396 18.52 -1.31 0.99
CA PHE A 396 19.04 -2.04 -0.15
C PHE A 396 17.97 -2.18 -1.22
N THR A 397 18.32 -2.03 -2.48
CA THR A 397 17.42 -2.23 -3.62
C THR A 397 18.18 -2.77 -4.83
N LEU A 398 17.46 -3.25 -5.83
CA LEU A 398 18.02 -3.59 -7.13
C LEU A 398 17.90 -2.41 -8.11
N GLN A 399 18.87 -2.33 -9.01
CA GLN A 399 18.71 -1.50 -10.21
C GLN A 399 17.53 -2.01 -11.05
N PRO A 400 16.76 -1.14 -11.72
CA PRO A 400 15.56 -1.56 -12.45
C PRO A 400 15.78 -2.68 -13.46
N VAL A 401 16.90 -2.65 -14.21
CA VAL A 401 17.25 -3.68 -15.20
C VAL A 401 17.54 -5.03 -14.55
N ILE A 402 18.25 -5.04 -13.42
CA ILE A 402 18.58 -6.26 -12.67
C ILE A 402 17.30 -6.81 -12.01
N MET A 403 16.47 -5.94 -11.44
CA MET A 403 15.18 -6.33 -10.87
C MET A 403 14.28 -7.01 -11.91
N GLU A 404 14.23 -6.47 -13.13
CA GLU A 404 13.49 -7.04 -14.25
C GLU A 404 14.00 -8.45 -14.60
N TYR A 405 15.31 -8.62 -14.75
CA TYR A 405 15.93 -9.93 -14.99
C TYR A 405 15.61 -10.94 -13.87
N VAL A 406 15.87 -10.58 -12.62
CA VAL A 406 15.69 -11.46 -11.45
C VAL A 406 14.21 -11.83 -11.25
N THR A 407 13.28 -10.91 -11.51
CA THR A 407 11.84 -11.17 -11.48
C THR A 407 11.45 -12.21 -12.53
N ASN A 408 11.92 -12.05 -13.77
CA ASN A 408 11.62 -12.97 -14.86
C ASN A 408 12.22 -14.36 -14.62
N ASP A 409 13.46 -14.43 -14.12
CA ASP A 409 14.10 -15.70 -13.75
C ASP A 409 13.35 -16.42 -12.62
N LEU A 410 12.90 -15.68 -11.58
CA LEU A 410 12.11 -16.24 -10.49
C LEU A 410 10.80 -16.87 -11.00
N VAL A 411 10.07 -16.17 -11.86
CA VAL A 411 8.83 -16.67 -12.47
C VAL A 411 9.11 -17.91 -13.33
N LYS A 412 10.14 -17.85 -14.18
CA LYS A 412 10.52 -18.98 -15.05
C LYS A 412 10.84 -20.22 -14.23
N ARG A 413 11.65 -20.10 -13.18
CA ARG A 413 12.00 -21.22 -12.30
C ARG A 413 10.80 -21.77 -11.54
N ALA A 414 9.90 -20.91 -11.08
CA ALA A 414 8.68 -21.35 -10.43
C ALA A 414 7.76 -22.13 -11.39
N CYS A 415 7.70 -21.74 -12.67
CA CYS A 415 7.01 -22.51 -13.71
C CYS A 415 7.69 -23.86 -13.97
N GLU A 416 9.02 -23.88 -14.11
CA GLU A 416 9.79 -25.12 -14.30
C GLU A 416 9.59 -26.13 -13.15
N GLU A 417 9.66 -25.67 -11.90
CA GLU A 417 9.37 -26.50 -10.72
C GLU A 417 7.93 -27.00 -10.73
N PHE A 418 6.97 -26.14 -11.09
CA PHE A 418 5.56 -26.52 -11.15
C PHE A 418 5.33 -27.61 -12.19
N CYS A 419 5.90 -27.47 -13.40
CA CYS A 419 5.80 -28.43 -14.49
C CYS A 419 6.50 -29.76 -14.17
N ALA A 420 7.69 -29.71 -13.57
CA ALA A 420 8.44 -30.89 -13.15
C ALA A 420 7.74 -31.67 -12.02
N GLY A 421 7.00 -30.98 -11.15
CA GLY A 421 6.26 -31.60 -10.05
C GLY A 421 7.13 -32.07 -8.88
N THR A 422 8.33 -31.48 -8.71
CA THR A 422 9.32 -31.87 -7.68
C THR A 422 9.79 -30.67 -6.84
N THR A 423 10.18 -30.96 -5.58
CA THR A 423 10.78 -30.12 -4.51
C THR A 423 10.17 -28.74 -4.16
N TYR A 424 9.49 -28.05 -5.09
CA TYR A 424 8.79 -26.77 -4.92
C TYR A 424 9.58 -25.75 -4.08
N GLU A 425 10.88 -25.61 -4.35
CA GLU A 425 11.77 -24.78 -3.54
C GLU A 425 11.43 -23.29 -3.68
N VAL A 426 11.22 -22.81 -4.91
CA VAL A 426 10.86 -21.41 -5.17
C VAL A 426 9.50 -21.10 -4.53
N TRP A 427 8.52 -21.98 -4.76
CA TRP A 427 7.19 -21.84 -4.20
C TRP A 427 7.18 -21.85 -2.67
N ASN A 428 8.13 -22.55 -2.03
CA ASN A 428 8.21 -22.62 -0.58
C ASN A 428 9.04 -21.48 0.03
N ASN A 429 10.09 -21.02 -0.64
CA ASN A 429 11.06 -20.11 -0.04
C ASN A 429 10.75 -18.63 -0.30
N TYR A 430 9.95 -18.30 -1.32
CA TYR A 430 9.69 -16.91 -1.72
C TYR A 430 8.21 -16.60 -1.74
N ALA A 431 7.82 -15.38 -1.36
CA ALA A 431 6.45 -14.90 -1.51
C ALA A 431 6.24 -14.27 -2.89
N PHE A 432 5.21 -14.67 -3.62
CA PHE A 432 4.85 -13.97 -4.87
C PHE A 432 4.07 -12.69 -4.62
N VAL A 433 3.38 -12.60 -3.49
CA VAL A 433 2.63 -11.42 -3.03
C VAL A 433 2.73 -11.33 -1.51
N LYS A 434 3.00 -10.13 -0.98
CA LYS A 434 3.06 -9.89 0.47
C LYS A 434 1.88 -9.07 0.98
N ALA A 435 1.28 -9.51 2.07
CA ALA A 435 0.17 -8.81 2.73
C ALA A 435 0.59 -7.49 3.40
N GLN A 436 1.84 -7.37 3.85
CA GLN A 436 2.34 -6.16 4.51
C GLN A 436 2.90 -5.12 3.53
N SER A 437 3.02 -5.43 2.23
CA SER A 437 3.46 -4.45 1.23
C SER A 437 2.39 -3.38 1.01
N LYS A 438 2.83 -2.17 0.66
CA LYS A 438 1.96 -1.07 0.23
C LYS A 438 1.08 -1.52 -0.95
N ASP A 439 -0.12 -0.96 -1.08
CA ASP A 439 -1.10 -1.41 -2.07
C ASP A 439 -0.57 -1.41 -3.51
N TYR A 440 0.08 -0.35 -3.95
CA TYR A 440 0.64 -0.28 -5.31
C TYR A 440 1.83 -1.25 -5.54
N VAL A 441 2.64 -1.51 -4.51
CA VAL A 441 3.72 -2.51 -4.57
C VAL A 441 3.11 -3.89 -4.70
N ARG A 442 2.08 -4.18 -3.90
CA ARG A 442 1.33 -5.43 -3.92
C ARG A 442 0.67 -5.67 -5.28
N GLU A 443 0.06 -4.64 -5.88
CA GLU A 443 -0.48 -4.71 -7.24
C GLU A 443 0.61 -5.03 -8.27
N SER A 444 1.80 -4.43 -8.12
CA SER A 444 2.95 -4.74 -8.97
C SER A 444 3.47 -6.16 -8.77
N GLN A 445 3.57 -6.67 -7.53
CA GLN A 445 3.89 -8.06 -7.22
C GLN A 445 2.87 -9.01 -7.86
N GLN A 446 1.58 -8.74 -7.68
CA GLN A 446 0.50 -9.50 -8.30
C GLN A 446 0.61 -9.53 -9.82
N ARG A 447 0.94 -8.41 -10.46
CA ARG A 447 1.05 -8.32 -11.92
C ARG A 447 2.27 -9.04 -12.46
N LEU A 448 3.45 -8.78 -11.89
CA LEU A 448 4.74 -9.18 -12.46
C LEU A 448 5.19 -10.57 -12.01
N LEU A 449 4.79 -11.00 -10.80
CA LEU A 449 5.10 -12.33 -10.28
C LEU A 449 3.90 -13.26 -10.47
N LEU A 450 2.82 -13.04 -9.72
CA LEU A 450 1.72 -13.99 -9.63
C LEU A 450 0.95 -14.17 -10.95
N LYS A 451 0.47 -13.07 -11.56
CA LYS A 451 -0.32 -13.12 -12.80
C LYS A 451 0.53 -13.61 -13.98
N SER A 452 1.78 -13.16 -14.07
CA SER A 452 2.70 -13.64 -15.12
C SER A 452 2.92 -15.15 -15.01
N LEU A 453 3.18 -15.65 -13.79
CA LEU A 453 3.29 -17.08 -13.52
C LEU A 453 2.01 -17.85 -13.85
N VAL A 454 0.86 -17.38 -13.38
CA VAL A 454 -0.43 -18.04 -13.62
C VAL A 454 -0.76 -18.04 -15.13
N GLN A 455 -0.49 -16.96 -15.85
CA GLN A 455 -0.71 -16.90 -17.31
C GLN A 455 0.16 -17.90 -18.08
N GLN A 456 1.44 -18.03 -17.72
CA GLN A 456 2.32 -19.02 -18.34
C GLN A 456 1.83 -20.45 -18.07
N LEU A 457 1.45 -20.76 -16.82
CA LEU A 457 0.93 -22.08 -16.46
C LEU A 457 -0.46 -22.37 -17.02
N LEU A 458 -1.30 -21.35 -17.20
CA LEU A 458 -2.62 -21.48 -17.80
C LEU A 458 -2.52 -21.93 -19.26
N ALA A 459 -1.50 -21.50 -20.00
CA ALA A 459 -1.26 -21.91 -21.37
C ALA A 459 -1.02 -23.43 -21.48
N ASP A 460 -0.38 -24.02 -20.47
CA ASP A 460 0.00 -25.44 -20.47
C ASP A 460 -1.07 -26.36 -19.85
N PHE A 461 -1.76 -25.92 -18.80
CA PHE A 461 -2.65 -26.80 -18.00
C PHE A 461 -4.14 -26.47 -18.09
N GLY A 462 -4.52 -25.32 -18.66
CA GLY A 462 -5.90 -24.81 -18.57
C GLY A 462 -6.30 -24.44 -17.14
N GLN A 463 -7.50 -23.85 -16.97
CA GLN A 463 -7.93 -23.31 -15.67
C GLN A 463 -8.18 -24.41 -14.62
N ASP A 464 -8.95 -25.44 -14.95
CA ASP A 464 -9.32 -26.50 -14.00
C ASP A 464 -8.13 -27.41 -13.67
N GLY A 465 -7.32 -27.76 -14.67
CA GLY A 465 -6.13 -28.59 -14.49
C GLY A 465 -5.09 -27.92 -13.58
N LEU A 466 -4.88 -26.61 -13.76
CA LEU A 466 -4.00 -25.83 -12.90
C LEU A 466 -4.52 -25.77 -11.46
N ALA A 467 -5.82 -25.54 -11.27
CA ALA A 467 -6.43 -25.48 -9.95
C ALA A 467 -6.30 -26.80 -9.17
N GLU A 468 -6.53 -27.94 -9.84
CA GLU A 468 -6.39 -29.26 -9.22
C GLU A 468 -4.93 -29.56 -8.86
N ARG A 469 -3.97 -29.23 -9.74
CA ARG A 469 -2.54 -29.42 -9.45
C ARG A 469 -2.06 -28.54 -8.30
N LEU A 470 -2.53 -27.30 -8.20
CA LEU A 470 -2.29 -26.42 -7.05
C LEU A 470 -2.82 -27.03 -5.74
N LYS A 471 -4.03 -27.61 -5.76
CA LYS A 471 -4.59 -28.33 -4.58
C LYS A 471 -3.76 -29.57 -4.22
N GLN A 472 -3.21 -30.28 -5.21
CA GLN A 472 -2.32 -31.43 -4.97
C GLN A 472 -0.99 -31.01 -4.31
N MET A 473 -0.48 -29.81 -4.55
CA MET A 473 0.71 -29.31 -3.83
C MET A 473 0.45 -29.19 -2.32
N LEU A 474 -0.78 -28.83 -1.92
CA LEU A 474 -1.19 -28.76 -0.52
C LEU A 474 -1.29 -30.13 0.13
N THR A 475 -1.74 -31.16 -0.59
CA THR A 475 -1.80 -32.54 -0.05
C THR A 475 -0.40 -33.09 0.21
N LEU A 476 0.54 -32.87 -0.71
CA LEU A 476 1.94 -33.25 -0.55
C LEU A 476 2.59 -32.55 0.65
N ARG A 477 2.35 -31.25 0.82
CA ARG A 477 2.94 -30.49 1.94
C ARG A 477 2.43 -30.96 3.31
N ARG A 478 1.16 -31.35 3.40
CA ARG A 478 0.53 -31.82 4.66
C ARG A 478 1.09 -33.13 5.20
N GLN A 479 1.83 -33.89 4.38
CA GLN A 479 2.51 -35.11 4.83
C GLN A 479 3.82 -34.80 5.62
N GLY A 480 4.28 -33.54 5.63
CA GLY A 480 5.44 -33.08 6.40
C GLY A 480 5.10 -32.45 7.76
N SER A 481 6.14 -32.16 8.56
CA SER A 481 6.01 -31.48 9.87
C SER A 481 5.72 -29.98 9.71
N TRP A 482 4.90 -29.42 10.61
CA TRP A 482 4.56 -27.98 10.68
C TRP A 482 5.77 -27.04 10.76
N ALA A 483 6.91 -27.57 11.21
CA ALA A 483 8.12 -26.81 11.50
C ALA A 483 8.85 -26.28 10.25
N GLN A 484 8.50 -26.74 9.05
CA GLN A 484 9.02 -26.19 7.80
C GLN A 484 8.12 -25.03 7.34
N GLY A 485 8.16 -23.92 8.08
CA GLY A 485 7.42 -22.70 7.76
C GLY A 485 7.91 -22.08 6.45
N GLY A 486 7.03 -21.88 5.48
CA GLY A 486 7.36 -21.32 4.17
C GLY A 486 6.14 -20.71 3.49
N TYR A 487 6.32 -20.23 2.27
CA TYR A 487 5.31 -19.48 1.52
C TYR A 487 4.44 -20.36 0.62
N LEU A 488 4.70 -21.67 0.53
CA LEU A 488 4.01 -22.59 -0.39
C LEU A 488 2.49 -22.51 -0.29
N ALA A 489 1.96 -22.62 0.93
CA ALA A 489 0.50 -22.58 1.15
C ALA A 489 -0.09 -21.23 0.76
N THR A 490 0.65 -20.15 0.96
CA THR A 490 0.19 -18.79 0.62
C THR A 490 0.24 -18.55 -0.88
N ASN A 491 1.33 -18.96 -1.54
CA ASN A 491 1.46 -18.85 -3.00
C ASN A 491 0.38 -19.68 -3.72
N VAL A 492 0.07 -20.88 -3.21
CA VAL A 492 -1.04 -21.69 -3.74
C VAL A 492 -2.38 -20.98 -3.52
N LEU A 493 -2.63 -20.46 -2.32
CA LEU A 493 -3.85 -19.71 -2.02
C LEU A 493 -4.03 -18.51 -2.95
N HIS A 494 -2.99 -17.70 -3.13
CA HIS A 494 -2.99 -16.57 -4.05
C HIS A 494 -3.16 -16.99 -5.52
N GLY A 495 -2.55 -18.11 -5.93
CA GLY A 495 -2.74 -18.68 -7.26
C GLY A 495 -4.20 -19.08 -7.53
N LEU A 496 -4.84 -19.75 -6.58
CA LEU A 496 -6.26 -20.15 -6.69
C LEU A 496 -7.21 -18.94 -6.73
N ILE A 497 -6.90 -17.90 -5.93
CA ILE A 497 -7.63 -16.62 -5.95
C ILE A 497 -7.46 -15.93 -7.31
N CYS A 498 -6.23 -15.90 -7.85
CA CYS A 498 -5.94 -15.29 -9.15
C CYS A 498 -6.66 -16.00 -10.30
N LEU A 499 -6.91 -17.31 -10.19
CA LEU A 499 -7.66 -18.09 -11.17
C LEU A 499 -9.17 -17.86 -11.12
N GLY A 500 -9.69 -17.15 -10.10
CA GLY A 500 -11.14 -17.00 -9.89
C GLY A 500 -11.84 -18.34 -9.60
N THR A 501 -11.11 -19.33 -9.09
CA THR A 501 -11.65 -20.65 -8.76
C THR A 501 -12.45 -20.61 -7.47
N ASP A 502 -13.48 -21.47 -7.39
CA ASP A 502 -14.22 -21.67 -6.15
C ASP A 502 -13.36 -22.39 -5.12
N LEU A 503 -13.08 -21.71 -4.00
CA LEU A 503 -12.23 -22.22 -2.92
C LEU A 503 -12.98 -23.19 -1.99
N ARG A 504 -14.28 -23.43 -2.18
CA ARG A 504 -15.06 -24.38 -1.38
C ARG A 504 -14.40 -25.77 -1.39
N GLY A 505 -14.12 -26.29 -0.19
CA GLY A 505 -13.48 -27.60 -0.02
C GLY A 505 -11.96 -27.59 -0.18
N ALA A 506 -11.32 -26.45 -0.43
CA ALA A 506 -9.87 -26.33 -0.36
C ALA A 506 -9.40 -26.50 1.10
N ASP A 507 -8.40 -27.36 1.29
CA ASP A 507 -7.96 -27.78 2.62
C ASP A 507 -6.54 -27.27 2.93
N PHE A 508 -6.50 -26.18 3.70
CA PHE A 508 -5.29 -25.55 4.22
C PHE A 508 -5.03 -25.91 5.69
N SER A 509 -5.65 -26.98 6.20
CA SER A 509 -5.43 -27.43 7.57
C SER A 509 -3.98 -27.81 7.83
N ARG A 510 -3.50 -27.54 9.06
CA ARG A 510 -2.13 -27.85 9.51
C ARG A 510 -1.02 -27.20 8.69
N LEU A 511 -1.29 -26.10 7.99
CA LEU A 511 -0.29 -25.36 7.21
C LEU A 511 0.04 -24.00 7.85
N MET A 512 1.26 -23.54 7.61
CA MET A 512 1.66 -22.15 7.90
C MET A 512 1.29 -21.26 6.73
N ILE A 513 0.57 -20.17 7.00
CA ILE A 513 0.10 -19.21 6.01
C ILE A 513 0.72 -17.84 6.35
N LYS A 514 1.85 -17.54 5.71
CA LYS A 514 2.63 -16.32 5.94
C LYS A 514 2.31 -15.29 4.85
N GLN A 515 2.05 -14.04 5.24
CA GLN A 515 1.84 -12.91 4.32
C GLN A 515 0.63 -13.07 3.38
N ALA A 516 -0.43 -13.77 3.80
CA ALA A 516 -1.64 -13.92 3.00
C ALA A 516 -2.50 -12.65 3.04
N TYR A 517 -2.72 -12.04 1.88
CA TYR A 517 -3.68 -10.96 1.69
C TYR A 517 -5.09 -11.51 1.38
N LEU A 518 -6.02 -11.38 2.32
CA LEU A 518 -7.37 -11.97 2.29
C LEU A 518 -8.47 -10.91 2.54
N GLN A 519 -8.19 -9.64 2.27
CA GLN A 519 -9.13 -8.55 2.51
C GLN A 519 -10.36 -8.64 1.60
N ASP A 520 -10.20 -8.92 0.31
CA ASP A 520 -11.32 -8.89 -0.65
C ASP A 520 -11.72 -10.29 -1.14
N VAL A 521 -11.49 -11.33 -0.31
CA VAL A 521 -11.64 -12.73 -0.73
C VAL A 521 -12.75 -13.41 0.05
N ALA A 522 -13.74 -13.94 -0.66
CA ALA A 522 -14.73 -14.83 -0.09
C ALA A 522 -14.11 -16.22 0.13
N LEU A 523 -14.06 -16.67 1.38
CA LEU A 523 -13.51 -17.97 1.78
C LEU A 523 -14.58 -18.94 2.32
N PRO A 524 -15.74 -19.13 1.65
CA PRO A 524 -16.76 -20.04 2.15
C PRO A 524 -16.25 -21.50 2.09
N GLY A 525 -16.38 -22.23 3.19
CA GLY A 525 -16.07 -23.66 3.22
C GLY A 525 -14.60 -24.03 3.00
N VAL A 526 -13.67 -23.08 3.20
CA VAL A 526 -12.22 -23.34 3.19
C VAL A 526 -11.79 -23.86 4.56
N ASN A 527 -11.07 -24.97 4.61
CA ASN A 527 -10.62 -25.56 5.87
C ASN A 527 -9.27 -24.96 6.31
N PHE A 528 -9.28 -24.19 7.39
CA PHE A 528 -8.09 -23.65 8.05
C PHE A 528 -7.84 -24.29 9.43
N ALA A 529 -8.40 -25.47 9.71
CA ALA A 529 -8.23 -26.11 11.01
C ALA A 529 -6.74 -26.33 11.34
N GLN A 530 -6.31 -25.89 12.52
CA GLN A 530 -4.92 -26.02 12.98
C GLN A 530 -3.87 -25.33 12.06
N SER A 531 -4.27 -24.34 11.25
CA SER A 531 -3.32 -23.52 10.50
C SER A 531 -2.75 -22.39 11.36
N HIS A 532 -1.56 -21.89 10.99
CA HIS A 532 -0.91 -20.78 11.68
C HIS A 532 -0.70 -19.61 10.71
N PHE A 533 -1.32 -18.46 10.99
CA PHE A 533 -1.19 -17.26 10.18
C PHE A 533 -0.07 -16.35 10.71
N VAL A 534 0.80 -15.86 9.84
CA VAL A 534 1.90 -14.94 10.19
C VAL A 534 1.87 -13.73 9.27
N SER A 535 1.73 -12.54 9.83
CA SER A 535 1.74 -11.27 9.07
C SER A 535 0.71 -11.22 7.93
N SER A 536 -0.40 -11.94 8.07
CA SER A 536 -1.49 -12.03 7.08
C SER A 536 -2.57 -10.98 7.37
N THR A 537 -3.20 -10.45 6.33
CA THR A 537 -4.23 -9.40 6.40
C THR A 537 -5.58 -9.99 6.04
N PHE A 538 -6.60 -9.76 6.87
CA PHE A 538 -7.96 -10.28 6.68
C PHE A 538 -8.96 -9.15 6.41
N LEU A 539 -10.10 -9.49 5.79
CA LEU A 539 -11.29 -8.65 5.84
C LEU A 539 -11.66 -8.45 7.33
N SER A 540 -12.07 -7.24 7.70
CA SER A 540 -12.46 -6.82 9.07
C SER A 540 -13.60 -7.64 9.72
N MET A 541 -14.00 -8.76 9.13
CA MET A 541 -15.07 -9.64 9.56
C MET A 541 -14.80 -10.38 10.88
N PHE A 542 -13.59 -10.34 11.42
CA PHE A 542 -13.42 -10.57 12.85
C PHE A 542 -13.66 -9.26 13.58
N GLY A 543 -14.92 -8.82 13.65
CA GLY A 543 -15.29 -7.78 14.60
C GLY A 543 -14.80 -8.20 15.99
N ASN A 544 -14.13 -7.30 16.71
CA ASN A 544 -13.55 -7.59 18.01
C ASN A 544 -14.54 -8.39 18.86
N VAL A 545 -14.13 -9.58 19.29
CA VAL A 545 -14.96 -10.43 20.13
C VAL A 545 -14.97 -9.83 21.53
N HIS A 546 -16.12 -9.33 21.96
CA HIS A 546 -16.26 -8.75 23.28
C HIS A 546 -16.62 -9.79 24.33
N THR A 547 -17.39 -10.81 23.95
CA THR A 547 -17.89 -11.80 24.91
C THR A 547 -18.01 -13.17 24.25
N THR A 548 -17.79 -14.21 25.06
CA THR A 548 -18.03 -15.59 24.71
C THR A 548 -18.72 -16.29 25.86
N THR A 549 -19.62 -17.23 25.54
CA THR A 549 -20.28 -18.03 26.57
C THR A 549 -20.58 -19.43 26.07
N TRP A 550 -20.42 -20.39 26.97
CA TRP A 550 -20.68 -21.80 26.75
C TRP A 550 -22.14 -22.12 27.03
N GLY A 551 -22.77 -22.85 26.12
CA GLY A 551 -24.12 -23.38 26.24
C GLY A 551 -24.12 -24.90 26.43
N GLN A 552 -25.29 -25.46 26.74
CA GLN A 552 -25.45 -26.91 26.80
C GLN A 552 -25.21 -27.54 25.40
N GLY A 553 -24.62 -28.74 25.37
CA GLY A 553 -24.44 -29.50 24.12
C GLY A 553 -23.27 -29.06 23.22
N GLN A 554 -22.18 -28.54 23.80
CA GLN A 554 -20.99 -28.07 23.06
C GLN A 554 -21.27 -26.90 22.11
N LEU A 555 -22.26 -26.07 22.42
CA LEU A 555 -22.51 -24.83 21.69
C LEU A 555 -21.71 -23.69 22.32
N LEU A 556 -21.02 -22.90 21.49
CA LEU A 556 -20.31 -21.70 21.89
C LEU A 556 -20.98 -20.50 21.24
N ALA A 557 -21.44 -19.53 22.03
CA ALA A 557 -21.93 -18.26 21.52
C ALA A 557 -20.85 -17.18 21.66
N MET A 558 -20.73 -16.35 20.64
CA MET A 558 -19.74 -15.29 20.53
C MET A 558 -20.43 -13.99 20.11
N GLY A 559 -20.18 -12.90 20.83
CA GLY A 559 -20.71 -11.57 20.52
C GLY A 559 -19.61 -10.64 20.03
N THR A 560 -19.88 -9.91 18.95
CA THR A 560 -18.91 -9.00 18.33
C THR A 560 -19.18 -7.53 18.68
N ALA A 561 -18.15 -6.70 18.51
CA ALA A 561 -18.23 -5.23 18.54
C ALA A 561 -19.15 -4.63 17.48
N THR A 562 -19.49 -5.41 16.44
CA THR A 562 -20.34 -4.97 15.32
C THR A 562 -21.83 -5.31 15.53
N GLY A 563 -22.20 -5.92 16.66
CA GLY A 563 -23.59 -6.27 16.96
C GLY A 563 -24.05 -7.61 16.39
N GLU A 564 -23.12 -8.45 15.93
CA GLU A 564 -23.42 -9.81 15.48
C GLU A 564 -23.17 -10.84 16.59
N ILE A 565 -24.05 -11.85 16.67
CA ILE A 565 -23.84 -13.01 17.53
C ILE A 565 -23.64 -14.23 16.64
N TRP A 566 -22.56 -14.96 16.88
CA TRP A 566 -22.21 -16.19 16.19
C TRP A 566 -22.34 -17.38 17.14
N ILE A 567 -22.99 -18.45 16.67
CA ILE A 567 -23.15 -19.70 17.42
C ILE A 567 -22.34 -20.78 16.71
N TYR A 568 -21.41 -21.40 17.44
CA TYR A 568 -20.47 -22.41 16.96
C TYR A 568 -20.70 -23.75 17.64
N GLN A 569 -20.35 -24.83 16.93
CA GLN A 569 -20.15 -26.15 17.53
C GLN A 569 -18.70 -26.27 18.02
N ALA A 570 -18.53 -26.33 19.33
CA ALA A 570 -17.25 -26.07 20.00
C ALA A 570 -16.13 -27.06 19.70
N LEU A 571 -16.43 -28.33 19.44
CA LEU A 571 -15.40 -29.33 19.10
C LEU A 571 -14.96 -29.29 17.63
N GLN A 572 -15.80 -28.75 16.74
CA GLN A 572 -15.56 -28.77 15.29
C GLN A 572 -15.26 -27.38 14.73
N GLY A 573 -15.48 -26.30 15.50
CA GLY A 573 -15.28 -24.92 15.06
C GLY A 573 -16.25 -24.47 13.96
N ILE A 574 -17.33 -25.23 13.73
CA ILE A 574 -18.29 -24.95 12.66
C ILE A 574 -19.27 -23.88 13.15
N ALA A 575 -19.37 -22.78 12.40
CA ALA A 575 -20.41 -21.77 12.61
C ALA A 575 -21.76 -22.38 12.21
N LEU A 576 -22.66 -22.54 13.18
CA LEU A 576 -24.00 -23.07 12.93
C LEU A 576 -24.94 -21.95 12.46
N LYS A 577 -24.92 -20.80 13.14
CA LYS A 577 -25.86 -19.69 12.92
C LYS A 577 -25.25 -18.33 13.25
N SER A 578 -25.80 -17.31 12.61
CA SER A 578 -25.59 -15.91 12.99
C SER A 578 -26.93 -15.29 13.38
N CYS A 579 -26.92 -14.51 14.47
CA CYS A 579 -28.06 -13.73 14.93
C CYS A 579 -27.75 -12.26 14.68
N ARG A 580 -28.56 -11.60 13.85
CA ARG A 580 -28.37 -10.21 13.44
C ARG A 580 -29.57 -9.39 13.89
N GLY A 581 -29.32 -8.27 14.57
CA GLY A 581 -30.38 -7.35 14.97
C GLY A 581 -30.00 -6.31 16.01
N HIS A 582 -28.89 -6.49 16.74
CA HIS A 582 -28.30 -5.38 17.48
C HIS A 582 -27.66 -4.38 16.50
N THR A 583 -27.76 -3.10 16.82
CA THR A 583 -27.19 -2.02 15.97
C THR A 583 -25.83 -1.53 16.46
N ASP A 584 -25.35 -2.06 17.58
CA ASP A 584 -24.08 -1.69 18.22
C ASP A 584 -23.49 -2.89 18.99
N GLY A 585 -22.28 -2.74 19.52
CA GLY A 585 -21.49 -3.82 20.12
C GLY A 585 -22.20 -4.61 21.23
N ILE A 586 -21.97 -5.93 21.25
CA ILE A 586 -22.53 -6.85 22.25
C ILE A 586 -21.55 -7.03 23.40
N TRP A 587 -22.00 -6.76 24.63
CA TRP A 587 -21.12 -6.80 25.81
C TRP A 587 -21.23 -8.07 26.62
N SER A 588 -22.40 -8.69 26.66
CA SER A 588 -22.62 -9.89 27.45
C SER A 588 -23.64 -10.81 26.79
N LEU A 589 -23.42 -12.10 26.98
CA LEU A 589 -24.27 -13.18 26.49
C LEU A 589 -24.54 -14.14 27.65
N ALA A 590 -25.78 -14.58 27.78
CA ALA A 590 -26.17 -15.56 28.80
C ALA A 590 -27.10 -16.62 28.20
N TRP A 591 -26.77 -17.89 28.44
CA TRP A 591 -27.61 -19.02 28.03
C TRP A 591 -28.73 -19.26 29.04
N TYR A 592 -29.92 -19.57 28.53
CA TYR A 592 -31.02 -20.02 29.37
C TYR A 592 -30.74 -21.46 29.88
N PRO A 593 -30.83 -21.74 31.19
CA PRO A 593 -30.42 -23.03 31.75
C PRO A 593 -31.23 -24.26 31.28
N TYR A 594 -32.48 -24.06 30.82
CA TYR A 594 -33.41 -25.16 30.50
C TYR A 594 -33.86 -25.19 29.03
N GLY A 595 -33.14 -24.52 28.12
CA GLY A 595 -33.56 -24.52 26.72
C GLY A 595 -32.64 -23.76 25.76
N ASN A 596 -33.05 -23.74 24.50
CA ASN A 596 -32.30 -23.20 23.37
C ASN A 596 -32.53 -21.70 23.19
N MET A 597 -32.38 -20.94 24.28
CA MET A 597 -32.56 -19.50 24.28
C MET A 597 -31.29 -18.81 24.76
N LEU A 598 -30.91 -17.73 24.07
CA LEU A 598 -29.74 -16.92 24.38
C LEU A 598 -30.18 -15.47 24.63
N ALA A 599 -29.76 -14.89 25.73
CA ALA A 599 -29.91 -13.46 25.99
C ALA A 599 -28.63 -12.72 25.62
N SER A 600 -28.78 -11.52 25.05
CA SER A 600 -27.67 -10.64 24.71
C SER A 600 -27.91 -9.22 25.17
N SER A 601 -26.87 -8.55 25.64
CA SER A 601 -26.86 -7.13 25.97
C SER A 601 -25.97 -6.33 25.02
N SER A 602 -26.37 -5.11 24.68
CA SER A 602 -25.68 -4.28 23.70
C SER A 602 -25.60 -2.81 24.09
N ASP A 603 -24.66 -2.11 23.45
CA ASP A 603 -24.56 -0.66 23.47
C ASP A 603 -25.77 0.05 22.84
N ASP A 604 -26.60 -0.67 22.07
CA ASP A 604 -27.88 -0.17 21.54
C ASP A 604 -28.97 0.02 22.60
N GLN A 605 -28.63 -0.14 23.88
CA GLN A 605 -29.50 0.02 25.05
C GLN A 605 -30.58 -1.06 25.17
N THR A 606 -30.50 -2.12 24.36
CA THR A 606 -31.49 -3.19 24.36
C THR A 606 -30.92 -4.50 24.88
N ILE A 607 -31.82 -5.34 25.39
CA ILE A 607 -31.56 -6.76 25.63
C ILE A 607 -32.38 -7.53 24.61
N ARG A 608 -31.74 -8.43 23.87
CA ARG A 608 -32.43 -9.30 22.92
C ARG A 608 -32.36 -10.74 23.35
N LEU A 609 -33.43 -11.46 23.04
CA LEU A 609 -33.56 -12.89 23.26
C LEU A 609 -33.62 -13.58 21.92
N TRP A 610 -32.82 -14.63 21.78
CA TRP A 610 -32.62 -15.33 20.53
C TRP A 610 -32.97 -16.79 20.71
N ASN A 611 -33.59 -17.37 19.68
CA ASN A 611 -33.65 -18.81 19.55
C ASN A 611 -32.31 -19.31 19.02
N SER A 612 -31.58 -20.10 19.81
CA SER A 612 -30.22 -20.54 19.44
C SER A 612 -30.19 -21.53 18.27
N LEU A 613 -31.32 -22.18 17.94
CA LEU A 613 -31.43 -23.10 16.80
C LEU A 613 -31.73 -22.37 15.49
N THR A 614 -32.64 -21.38 15.52
CA THR A 614 -33.08 -20.67 14.31
C THR A 614 -32.31 -19.38 14.06
N GLY A 615 -31.71 -18.78 15.10
CA GLY A 615 -31.06 -17.47 15.04
C GLY A 615 -32.03 -16.29 15.05
N GLU A 616 -33.32 -16.55 15.24
CA GLU A 616 -34.36 -15.51 15.23
C GLU A 616 -34.46 -14.78 16.57
N CYS A 617 -34.73 -13.47 16.50
CA CYS A 617 -34.99 -12.65 17.67
C CYS A 617 -36.41 -12.93 18.21
N LEU A 618 -36.51 -13.60 19.35
CA LEU A 618 -37.76 -13.91 20.03
C LEU A 618 -38.38 -12.67 20.69
N LYS A 619 -37.55 -11.83 21.31
CA LYS A 619 -38.01 -10.64 22.04
C LYS A 619 -36.91 -9.59 22.14
N THR A 620 -37.32 -8.32 22.27
CA THR A 620 -36.45 -7.19 22.59
C THR A 620 -37.00 -6.46 23.81
N LEU A 621 -36.16 -6.27 24.82
CA LEU A 621 -36.44 -5.49 26.02
C LEU A 621 -35.72 -4.15 25.90
N ARG A 622 -36.45 -3.04 26.06
CA ARG A 622 -35.96 -1.68 25.77
C ARG A 622 -36.07 -0.72 26.95
N ASP A 623 -36.20 -1.23 28.17
CA ASP A 623 -36.53 -0.36 29.30
C ASP A 623 -35.31 0.32 29.93
N HIS A 624 -34.09 -0.11 29.61
CA HIS A 624 -32.87 0.59 30.02
C HIS A 624 -32.68 1.87 29.20
N THR A 625 -32.25 2.94 29.87
CA THR A 625 -32.08 4.27 29.23
C THR A 625 -30.66 4.53 28.75
N ASN A 626 -29.76 3.56 28.92
CA ASN A 626 -28.37 3.63 28.51
C ASN A 626 -27.82 2.22 28.21
N ARG A 627 -26.57 2.14 27.74
CA ARG A 627 -25.89 0.91 27.31
C ARG A 627 -26.03 -0.21 28.33
N VAL A 628 -26.40 -1.42 27.87
CA VAL A 628 -26.57 -2.58 28.74
C VAL A 628 -25.29 -3.41 28.70
N ARG A 629 -24.56 -3.43 29.82
CA ARG A 629 -23.23 -4.05 29.89
C ARG A 629 -23.26 -5.53 30.18
N THR A 630 -24.27 -6.00 30.89
CA THR A 630 -24.25 -7.34 31.46
C THR A 630 -25.65 -7.92 31.57
N VAL A 631 -25.77 -9.22 31.31
CA VAL A 631 -26.99 -10.02 31.51
C VAL A 631 -26.62 -11.35 32.14
N ALA A 632 -27.45 -11.85 33.06
CA ALA A 632 -27.29 -13.16 33.66
C ALA A 632 -28.65 -13.81 33.97
N PHE A 633 -28.81 -15.08 33.62
CA PHE A 633 -29.97 -15.86 34.05
C PHE A 633 -29.77 -16.38 35.47
N SER A 634 -30.86 -16.47 36.23
CA SER A 634 -30.86 -17.18 37.50
C SER A 634 -30.74 -18.70 37.26
N PRO A 635 -30.14 -19.47 38.20
CA PRO A 635 -29.96 -20.92 38.03
C PRO A 635 -31.27 -21.69 37.87
N ASP A 636 -32.34 -21.22 38.51
CA ASP A 636 -33.71 -21.76 38.39
C ASP A 636 -34.41 -21.30 37.09
N GLY A 637 -33.79 -20.44 36.29
CA GLY A 637 -34.31 -19.94 35.01
C GLY A 637 -35.53 -19.03 35.13
N THR A 638 -35.93 -18.63 36.33
CA THR A 638 -37.15 -17.83 36.53
C THR A 638 -36.91 -16.34 36.28
N LEU A 639 -35.67 -15.87 36.47
CA LEU A 639 -35.26 -14.49 36.40
C LEU A 639 -34.12 -14.27 35.40
N LEU A 640 -34.12 -13.11 34.78
CA LEU A 640 -32.97 -12.54 34.07
C LEU A 640 -32.60 -11.24 34.79
N ALA A 641 -31.33 -11.07 35.15
CA ALA A 641 -30.78 -9.82 35.66
C ALA A 641 -30.05 -9.09 34.53
N SER A 642 -30.15 -7.76 34.50
CA SER A 642 -29.38 -6.92 33.60
C SER A 642 -28.82 -5.68 34.29
N GLY A 643 -27.57 -5.32 33.97
CA GLY A 643 -26.89 -4.14 34.49
C GLY A 643 -26.54 -3.16 33.36
N SER A 644 -26.68 -1.86 33.63
CA SER A 644 -26.57 -0.81 32.63
C SER A 644 -25.75 0.40 33.12
N ASP A 645 -25.31 1.20 32.14
CA ASP A 645 -24.78 2.55 32.35
C ASP A 645 -25.80 3.54 32.92
N ASP A 646 -27.09 3.17 32.97
CA ASP A 646 -28.13 3.95 33.65
C ASP A 646 -28.07 3.83 35.19
N GLN A 647 -27.05 3.15 35.72
CA GLN A 647 -26.78 2.94 37.15
C GLN A 647 -27.83 2.03 37.83
N THR A 648 -28.66 1.34 37.05
CA THR A 648 -29.67 0.43 37.58
C THR A 648 -29.37 -1.02 37.22
N VAL A 649 -29.83 -1.91 38.10
CA VAL A 649 -29.96 -3.33 37.80
C VAL A 649 -31.44 -3.67 37.68
N ARG A 650 -31.83 -4.33 36.59
CA ARG A 650 -33.22 -4.74 36.36
C ARG A 650 -33.36 -6.24 36.47
N LEU A 651 -34.44 -6.66 37.12
CA LEU A 651 -34.86 -8.06 37.18
C LEU A 651 -36.07 -8.26 36.28
N TRP A 652 -35.97 -9.24 35.40
CA TRP A 652 -37.00 -9.59 34.43
C TRP A 652 -37.54 -10.97 34.72
N GLN A 653 -38.86 -11.11 34.71
CA GLN A 653 -39.48 -12.43 34.81
C GLN A 653 -39.39 -13.14 33.46
N VAL A 654 -38.77 -14.31 33.38
CA VAL A 654 -38.53 -15.01 32.11
C VAL A 654 -39.83 -15.44 31.42
N HIS A 655 -40.86 -15.82 32.17
CA HIS A 655 -42.13 -16.30 31.60
C HIS A 655 -42.97 -15.19 30.94
N THR A 656 -42.87 -13.96 31.46
CA THR A 656 -43.71 -12.83 31.01
C THR A 656 -42.91 -11.72 30.34
N TRP A 657 -41.58 -11.75 30.48
CA TRP A 657 -40.62 -10.71 30.11
C TRP A 657 -40.94 -9.32 30.67
N ARG A 658 -41.66 -9.28 31.79
CA ARG A 658 -41.94 -8.04 32.51
C ARG A 658 -40.81 -7.73 33.48
N CYS A 659 -40.46 -6.46 33.57
CA CYS A 659 -39.56 -5.97 34.61
C CYS A 659 -40.28 -6.08 35.96
N LEU A 660 -39.75 -6.91 36.86
CA LEU A 660 -40.29 -7.12 38.21
C LEU A 660 -39.76 -6.09 39.19
N ALA A 661 -38.48 -5.74 39.05
CA ALA A 661 -37.82 -4.83 39.96
C ALA A 661 -36.72 -4.04 39.25
N ILE A 662 -36.57 -2.78 39.70
CA ILE A 662 -35.47 -1.90 39.34
C ILE A 662 -34.70 -1.64 40.63
N LEU A 663 -33.50 -2.21 40.73
CA LEU A 663 -32.60 -2.07 41.86
C LEU A 663 -31.76 -0.82 41.64
N GLN A 664 -31.96 0.17 42.50
CA GLN A 664 -31.21 1.42 42.55
C GLN A 664 -30.25 1.39 43.74
N GLY A 665 -29.05 1.96 43.57
CA GLY A 665 -28.05 2.03 44.64
C GLY A 665 -26.62 2.25 44.14
N HIS A 666 -26.31 1.82 42.93
CA HIS A 666 -25.04 2.11 42.28
C HIS A 666 -24.94 3.60 41.93
N GLN A 667 -23.80 4.22 42.23
CA GLN A 667 -23.51 5.63 41.91
C GLN A 667 -22.78 5.79 40.56
N GLY A 668 -22.59 4.68 39.86
CA GLY A 668 -21.83 4.59 38.62
C GLY A 668 -22.36 3.48 37.73
N ARG A 669 -21.63 3.22 36.64
CA ARG A 669 -21.97 2.20 35.64
C ARG A 669 -21.94 0.81 36.28
N VAL A 670 -22.96 0.00 36.03
CA VAL A 670 -22.96 -1.41 36.46
C VAL A 670 -22.29 -2.24 35.38
N TRP A 671 -21.14 -2.83 35.71
CA TRP A 671 -20.33 -3.61 34.77
C TRP A 671 -20.65 -5.09 34.79
N SER A 672 -21.08 -5.62 35.93
CA SER A 672 -21.32 -7.05 36.08
C SER A 672 -22.51 -7.36 36.99
N VAL A 673 -23.27 -8.39 36.62
CA VAL A 673 -24.29 -9.01 37.46
C VAL A 673 -24.09 -10.53 37.44
N ALA A 674 -24.21 -11.18 38.60
CA ALA A 674 -24.10 -12.62 38.71
C ALA A 674 -25.00 -13.16 39.83
N PHE A 675 -25.74 -14.22 39.54
CA PHE A 675 -26.48 -14.95 40.56
C PHE A 675 -25.57 -15.94 41.29
N SER A 676 -25.81 -16.14 42.59
CA SER A 676 -25.24 -17.24 43.34
C SER A 676 -25.73 -18.59 42.78
N PRO A 677 -24.99 -19.70 42.94
CA PRO A 677 -25.37 -21.00 42.40
C PRO A 677 -26.72 -21.54 42.90
N ASP A 678 -27.12 -21.15 44.11
CA ASP A 678 -28.42 -21.48 44.71
C ASP A 678 -29.53 -20.48 44.34
N GLY A 679 -29.21 -19.42 43.59
CA GLY A 679 -30.13 -18.37 43.15
C GLY A 679 -30.59 -17.41 44.25
N SER A 680 -30.10 -17.56 45.48
CA SER A 680 -30.57 -16.78 46.64
C SER A 680 -30.00 -15.35 46.70
N VAL A 681 -28.85 -15.11 46.07
CA VAL A 681 -28.13 -13.84 46.09
C VAL A 681 -27.82 -13.36 44.68
N LEU A 682 -28.02 -12.07 44.41
CA LEU A 682 -27.55 -11.40 43.21
C LEU A 682 -26.38 -10.46 43.57
N ALA A 683 -25.19 -10.77 43.08
CA ALA A 683 -24.04 -9.89 43.16
C ALA A 683 -24.08 -8.90 41.98
N THR A 684 -23.79 -7.62 42.25
CA THR A 684 -23.79 -6.55 41.25
C THR A 684 -22.59 -5.65 41.49
N GLY A 685 -21.89 -5.24 40.44
CA GLY A 685 -20.64 -4.47 40.56
C GLY A 685 -20.23 -3.71 39.31
#